data_AF-A0A937NA72-F1
#
_entry.id   AF-A0A937NA72-F1
#
_cell.length_a   1.000
_cell.length_b   1.000
_cell.length_c   1.000
_cell.angle_alpha   90.00
_cell.angle_beta   90.00
_cell.angle_gamma   90.00
#
_symmetry.space_group_name_H-M   'P 1'
#
loop_
_entity.id
_entity.type
_entity.pdbx_description
1 polymer ?
#
loop_
_entity_poly.entity_id
_entity_poly.type
_entity_poly.pdbx_seq_one_letter_code
_entity_poly.pdbx_strand_id
1 'polypeptide(L)'
;MIKPLVASTIIRLPNTSAAGCRCRSTSRRTCRPSRRARPNAVGRLKLVLGTTLCAVAMLVAGVGTAVAESYTDPAQLDCPWPHHSFYKQPWRGFLEVRSGEAFLRGIGVNYHSSGNDEVAIRLLAETGVRAYRYEIGWGSIAWDESQVDGREKHLKILRLMRKQNGRPTLLLNAHHGVPCPIRFFERTLAAAATKGSTSIRLTDTKELVPGRSGINGLDDYWAAQVLITAIDPATGECQLSKALPWDLKVDKPVRMATLKYAPLYPVDTPEFEETAAGWVRYALMVCELAAEAGHEEFDVEIWNELSFGSNFVLVDHYYEKGKPPHTGQRADFLNPGGSSWELSRRTIEAVKAKYPKARCIWGWSNTTFYHCAVENLPSGTDGQSYHPYGTGLRSLPQAETHKDRPELNLERYTPKLDIRMSEGWAHTFIQTEGIMRLLNPQAREKKPAGTTRFHHYITEHGVVPAECGVTDTDEAWRVKTYCALRSFCLWMNKGIDVMHYFQAADKPGGMGLLPFDISRLPADARWNDVATPPMRAMQAMRDIFAGAEPVETPVRLDVDIEPTGPVGQIFAGDGDHPPLTHQDVFAFLPFQTNARRLVIPIYVMTYDVTQRMPEETYQLTVKGLDAEAKSVRLIDPITGRREQLPPTGGAASVRIEVKVADYPRLLVVEW
;
A
#
# COMPACT_ATOMS: atom_id res chain seq x y z
N MET A 1 0.68 -12.75 23.94
CA MET A 1 1.63 -13.39 23.01
C MET A 1 0.84 -13.91 21.82
N ILE A 2 0.78 -13.12 20.74
CA ILE A 2 0.00 -13.41 19.53
C ILE A 2 1.02 -13.53 18.40
N LYS A 3 1.03 -14.65 17.68
CA LYS A 3 1.78 -14.81 16.43
C LYS A 3 0.91 -14.22 15.30
N PRO A 4 1.43 -13.34 14.43
CA PRO A 4 0.71 -12.97 13.23
C PRO A 4 0.77 -14.13 12.22
N LEU A 5 -0.40 -14.68 11.89
CA LEU A 5 -0.58 -15.55 10.72
C LEU A 5 -0.83 -14.62 9.53
N VAL A 6 0.22 -14.29 8.78
CA VAL A 6 0.09 -13.66 7.47
C VAL A 6 -0.28 -14.77 6.50
N ALA A 7 -1.57 -14.89 6.17
CA ALA A 7 -2.04 -15.76 5.11
C ALA A 7 -2.28 -14.93 3.86
N SER A 8 -1.38 -15.04 2.88
CA SER A 8 -1.54 -14.48 1.54
C SER A 8 -2.65 -15.24 0.79
N THR A 9 -3.91 -14.86 1.04
CA THR A 9 -5.04 -15.32 0.22
C THR A 9 -5.39 -14.22 -0.77
N ILE A 10 -5.18 -14.48 -2.06
CA ILE A 10 -5.71 -13.65 -3.15
C ILE A 10 -7.25 -13.77 -3.09
N ILE A 11 -7.91 -12.76 -2.53
CA ILE A 11 -9.37 -12.70 -2.48
C ILE A 11 -9.89 -12.22 -3.84
N ARG A 12 -10.58 -13.10 -4.56
CA ARG A 12 -11.42 -12.72 -5.70
C ARG A 12 -12.66 -11.99 -5.16
N LEU A 13 -12.78 -10.69 -5.47
CA LEU A 13 -14.05 -9.97 -5.29
C LEU A 13 -15.12 -10.57 -6.22
N PRO A 14 -16.37 -10.76 -5.77
CA PRO A 14 -17.45 -11.20 -6.64
C PRO A 14 -17.82 -10.09 -7.64
N ASN A 15 -17.88 -10.44 -8.93
CA ASN A 15 -18.36 -9.58 -10.00
C ASN A 15 -19.79 -9.09 -9.70
N THR A 16 -19.96 -7.81 -9.37
CA THR A 16 -21.26 -7.15 -9.44
C THR A 16 -21.57 -6.80 -10.89
N SER A 17 -22.45 -7.59 -11.50
CA SER A 17 -22.99 -7.37 -12.83
C SER A 17 -23.76 -6.04 -12.90
N ALA A 18 -23.40 -5.21 -13.88
CA ALA A 18 -24.14 -4.01 -14.25
C ALA A 18 -25.58 -4.37 -14.70
N ALA A 19 -26.58 -3.96 -13.90
CA ALA A 19 -27.98 -4.03 -14.28
C ALA A 19 -28.31 -2.84 -15.19
N GLY A 20 -28.41 -3.09 -16.49
CA GLY A 20 -28.81 -2.11 -17.49
C GLY A 20 -30.26 -1.66 -17.32
N CYS A 21 -30.44 -0.35 -17.14
CA CYS A 21 -31.73 0.33 -17.17
C CYS A 21 -32.23 0.43 -18.63
N ARG A 22 -33.34 -0.24 -18.96
CA ARG A 22 -34.00 -0.14 -20.27
C ARG A 22 -34.96 1.05 -20.29
N CYS A 23 -34.58 2.14 -20.94
CA CYS A 23 -35.55 3.12 -21.44
C CYS A 23 -35.95 2.78 -22.88
N ARG A 24 -37.23 2.44 -23.07
CA ARG A 24 -37.88 2.38 -24.39
C ARG A 24 -38.27 3.80 -24.80
N SER A 25 -37.84 4.23 -25.98
CA SER A 25 -38.63 5.18 -26.77
C SER A 25 -38.48 4.88 -28.25
N THR A 26 -39.63 4.78 -28.88
CA THR A 26 -39.88 4.42 -30.28
C THR A 26 -39.89 5.67 -31.15
N SER A 27 -39.22 5.64 -32.31
CA SER A 27 -39.83 6.15 -33.55
C SER A 27 -39.06 5.69 -34.79
N ARG A 28 -39.79 5.02 -35.68
CA ARG A 28 -39.43 4.66 -37.05
C ARG A 28 -39.25 5.92 -37.91
N ARG A 29 -38.32 5.89 -38.88
CA ARG A 29 -38.62 6.26 -40.28
C ARG A 29 -37.56 5.73 -41.25
N THR A 30 -38.09 5.26 -42.36
CA THR A 30 -37.52 4.57 -43.52
C THR A 30 -36.92 5.54 -44.55
N CYS A 31 -35.85 5.15 -45.28
CA CYS A 31 -35.89 4.92 -46.75
C CYS A 31 -34.51 4.77 -47.42
N ARG A 32 -34.33 3.60 -48.06
CA ARG A 32 -33.76 3.26 -49.38
C ARG A 32 -32.26 3.42 -49.78
N PRO A 33 -31.78 2.57 -50.73
CA PRO A 33 -30.37 2.34 -51.05
C PRO A 33 -29.96 2.61 -52.52
N SER A 34 -28.65 2.59 -52.83
CA SER A 34 -28.10 2.32 -54.19
C SER A 34 -26.64 1.81 -54.06
N ARG A 35 -26.29 0.54 -54.35
CA ARG A 35 -26.04 -0.16 -55.64
C ARG A 35 -24.96 0.44 -56.56
N ARG A 36 -23.80 -0.25 -56.66
CA ARG A 36 -23.14 -0.87 -57.86
C ARG A 36 -21.62 -1.00 -57.60
N ALA A 37 -21.03 -2.22 -57.57
CA ALA A 37 -20.57 -3.06 -58.69
C ALA A 37 -19.30 -2.50 -59.38
N ARG A 38 -18.24 -3.22 -59.77
CA ARG A 38 -17.81 -4.64 -59.74
C ARG A 38 -16.31 -4.67 -60.19
N PRO A 39 -15.62 -5.83 -60.20
CA PRO A 39 -14.16 -5.99 -60.11
C PRO A 39 -13.48 -6.31 -61.46
N ASN A 40 -12.16 -6.56 -61.44
CA ASN A 40 -11.35 -7.49 -62.26
C ASN A 40 -9.85 -7.17 -62.03
N ALA A 41 -8.84 -8.04 -62.19
CA ALA A 41 -8.72 -9.46 -62.47
C ALA A 41 -7.27 -9.89 -62.17
N VAL A 42 -7.07 -11.20 -62.05
CA VAL A 42 -5.85 -11.94 -61.77
C VAL A 42 -4.98 -12.10 -63.03
N GLY A 43 -3.66 -12.13 -62.87
CA GLY A 43 -2.72 -12.63 -63.88
C GLY A 43 -1.35 -12.97 -63.29
N ARG A 44 -1.04 -14.28 -63.19
CA ARG A 44 0.29 -14.82 -62.88
C ARG A 44 1.07 -15.04 -64.19
N LEU A 45 2.37 -14.76 -64.19
CA LEU A 45 3.32 -15.40 -65.11
C LEU A 45 4.71 -15.53 -64.44
N LYS A 46 5.31 -16.73 -64.55
CA LYS A 46 6.68 -17.07 -64.15
C LYS A 46 7.59 -17.00 -65.39
N LEU A 47 8.83 -16.50 -65.27
CA LEU A 47 10.01 -17.04 -65.98
C LEU A 47 11.36 -16.52 -65.41
N VAL A 48 12.01 -17.40 -64.65
CA VAL A 48 13.40 -17.90 -64.67
C VAL A 48 14.56 -17.19 -65.44
N LEU A 49 15.72 -17.15 -64.74
CA LEU A 49 17.17 -17.14 -65.12
C LEU A 49 17.92 -15.81 -65.40
N GLY A 50 19.06 -15.62 -64.71
CA GLY A 50 20.30 -15.12 -65.34
C GLY A 50 21.19 -14.12 -64.57
N THR A 51 22.30 -14.62 -64.02
CA THR A 51 23.68 -14.04 -63.98
C THR A 51 24.02 -12.76 -63.17
N THR A 52 24.80 -13.02 -62.11
CA THR A 52 26.05 -12.37 -61.62
C THR A 52 26.50 -11.02 -62.20
N LEU A 53 26.64 -10.00 -61.34
CA LEU A 53 27.74 -9.02 -61.42
C LEU A 53 28.03 -8.41 -60.04
N CYS A 54 29.31 -8.39 -59.68
CA CYS A 54 29.87 -7.76 -58.49
C CYS A 54 29.61 -6.25 -58.46
N ALA A 55 29.21 -5.72 -57.29
CA ALA A 55 29.42 -4.33 -56.94
C ALA A 55 29.72 -4.21 -55.44
N VAL A 56 30.94 -3.79 -55.16
CA VAL A 56 31.45 -3.37 -53.85
C VAL A 56 30.63 -2.15 -53.42
N ALA A 57 29.76 -2.32 -52.43
CA ALA A 57 29.13 -1.20 -51.73
C ALA A 57 29.70 -1.16 -50.31
N MET A 58 30.46 -0.09 -50.04
CA MET A 58 30.89 0.28 -48.70
C MET A 58 29.66 0.38 -47.79
N LEU A 59 29.55 -0.50 -46.80
CA LEU A 59 28.71 -0.23 -45.64
C LEU A 59 29.37 0.88 -44.84
N VAL A 60 28.99 2.12 -45.14
CA VAL A 60 28.97 3.17 -44.13
C VAL A 60 27.88 2.74 -43.15
N ALA A 61 28.28 2.12 -42.04
CA ALA A 61 27.43 1.97 -40.89
C ALA A 61 27.02 3.39 -40.48
N GLY A 62 25.81 3.79 -40.87
CA GLY A 62 25.17 4.95 -40.31
C GLY A 62 25.04 4.69 -38.82
N VAL A 63 25.92 5.30 -38.04
CA VAL A 63 25.67 5.57 -36.63
C VAL A 63 24.47 6.51 -36.64
N GLY A 64 23.27 5.94 -36.68
CA GLY A 64 22.07 6.70 -36.37
C GLY A 64 22.30 7.26 -34.99
N THR A 65 22.43 8.59 -34.88
CA THR A 65 22.34 9.27 -33.60
C THR A 65 20.97 8.93 -33.07
N ALA A 66 20.91 7.98 -32.13
CA ALA A 66 19.69 7.66 -31.40
C ALA A 66 19.20 8.99 -30.85
N VAL A 67 18.02 9.44 -31.31
CA VAL A 67 17.43 10.67 -30.82
C VAL A 67 17.15 10.40 -29.34
N ALA A 68 17.75 11.18 -28.45
CA ALA A 68 17.52 11.05 -27.03
C ALA A 68 16.00 11.17 -26.77
N GLU A 69 15.40 10.11 -26.24
CA GLU A 69 13.98 10.10 -25.93
C GLU A 69 13.74 10.91 -24.65
N SER A 70 12.65 11.68 -24.64
CA SER A 70 12.23 12.39 -23.42
C SER A 70 11.97 11.36 -22.32
N TYR A 71 12.47 11.64 -21.12
CA TYR A 71 12.28 10.76 -19.98
C TYR A 71 10.81 10.56 -19.62
N THR A 72 9.99 11.61 -19.76
CA THR A 72 8.56 11.57 -19.44
C THR A 72 7.72 11.36 -20.68
N ASP A 73 6.76 10.45 -20.58
CA ASP A 73 5.74 10.21 -21.60
C ASP A 73 4.37 10.13 -20.93
N PRO A 74 3.50 11.16 -21.04
CA PRO A 74 2.17 11.14 -20.46
C PRO A 74 1.32 9.92 -20.86
N ALA A 75 1.56 9.32 -22.03
CA ALA A 75 0.85 8.12 -22.46
C ALA A 75 1.16 6.90 -21.58
N GLN A 76 2.18 6.96 -20.72
CA GLN A 76 2.42 5.93 -19.70
C GLN A 76 1.28 5.84 -18.66
N LEU A 77 0.48 6.90 -18.49
CA LEU A 77 -0.73 6.89 -17.66
C LEU A 77 -1.96 6.33 -18.41
N ASP A 78 -1.88 6.17 -19.73
CA ASP A 78 -2.98 5.71 -20.58
C ASP A 78 -3.14 4.20 -20.52
N CYS A 79 -3.69 3.73 -19.41
CA CYS A 79 -4.20 2.38 -19.25
C CYS A 79 -5.67 2.46 -18.85
N PRO A 80 -6.63 2.28 -19.77
CA PRO A 80 -8.06 2.41 -19.44
C PRO A 80 -8.53 1.29 -18.52
N TRP A 81 -9.31 1.62 -17.49
CA TRP A 81 -9.95 0.60 -16.66
C TRP A 81 -10.92 -0.27 -17.49
N PRO A 82 -10.98 -1.61 -17.32
CA PRO A 82 -10.29 -2.45 -16.36
C PRO A 82 -9.06 -3.18 -16.96
N HIS A 83 -8.25 -2.51 -17.78
CA HIS A 83 -7.08 -3.12 -18.40
C HIS A 83 -5.84 -3.01 -17.51
N HIS A 84 -4.85 -3.86 -17.80
CA HIS A 84 -3.50 -3.85 -17.26
C HIS A 84 -2.47 -3.91 -18.41
N SER A 85 -1.20 -3.62 -18.12
CA SER A 85 -0.09 -3.61 -19.09
C SER A 85 1.23 -3.98 -18.44
N PHE A 86 2.06 -4.73 -19.17
CA PHE A 86 3.42 -5.06 -18.77
C PHE A 86 4.48 -4.06 -19.25
N TYR A 87 4.09 -3.18 -20.19
CA TYR A 87 4.99 -2.19 -20.78
C TYR A 87 4.84 -0.81 -20.15
N LYS A 88 3.64 -0.46 -19.69
CA LYS A 88 3.38 0.87 -19.12
C LYS A 88 4.10 1.07 -17.78
N GLN A 89 4.87 2.14 -17.70
CA GLN A 89 5.57 2.64 -16.50
C GLN A 89 4.91 3.94 -16.05
N PRO A 90 3.72 3.91 -15.40
CA PRO A 90 2.93 5.12 -15.15
C PRO A 90 3.62 6.17 -14.28
N TRP A 91 4.61 5.78 -13.48
CA TRP A 91 5.47 6.70 -12.73
C TRP A 91 6.40 7.53 -13.63
N ARG A 92 6.63 7.13 -14.90
CA ARG A 92 7.26 7.95 -15.96
C ARG A 92 6.28 8.83 -16.72
N GLY A 93 4.99 8.78 -16.39
CA GLY A 93 3.97 9.65 -16.97
C GLY A 93 4.15 11.14 -16.68
N PHE A 94 4.93 11.45 -15.64
CA PHE A 94 5.21 12.80 -15.19
C PHE A 94 6.52 12.87 -14.40
N LEU A 95 7.15 14.05 -14.42
CA LEU A 95 8.30 14.39 -13.60
C LEU A 95 7.91 15.55 -12.67
N GLU A 96 8.25 15.41 -11.40
CA GLU A 96 8.02 16.42 -10.38
C GLU A 96 9.26 16.52 -9.49
N VAL A 97 9.65 17.75 -9.18
CA VAL A 97 10.64 18.03 -8.15
C VAL A 97 9.91 18.21 -6.83
N ARG A 98 10.18 17.31 -5.87
CA ARG A 98 9.54 17.32 -4.55
C ARG A 98 10.40 18.02 -3.50
N SER A 99 9.81 18.39 -2.38
CA SER A 99 10.57 18.94 -1.24
C SER A 99 11.39 17.84 -0.54
N GLY A 100 12.69 18.09 -0.37
CA GLY A 100 13.57 17.24 0.43
C GLY A 100 13.26 17.29 1.92
N GLU A 101 12.69 18.40 2.41
CA GLU A 101 12.23 18.52 3.79
C GLU A 101 11.00 17.64 4.03
N ALA A 102 10.06 17.62 3.07
CA ALA A 102 8.91 16.72 3.12
C ALA A 102 9.34 15.24 3.05
N PHE A 103 10.37 14.92 2.26
CA PHE A 103 10.98 13.58 2.24
C PHE A 103 11.44 13.16 3.63
N LEU A 104 12.23 13.99 4.33
CA LEU A 104 12.72 13.70 5.68
C LEU A 104 11.61 13.49 6.71
N ARG A 105 10.51 14.28 6.62
CA ARG A 105 9.37 14.15 7.54
C ARG A 105 8.51 12.92 7.26
N GLY A 106 8.47 12.44 6.03
CA GLY A 106 7.64 11.32 5.62
C GLY A 106 8.25 9.94 5.83
N ILE A 107 9.51 9.83 6.28
CA ILE A 107 10.14 8.54 6.63
C ILE A 107 9.49 8.01 7.90
N GLY A 108 8.69 6.96 7.77
CA GLY A 108 7.96 6.35 8.85
C GLY A 108 8.16 4.84 9.01
N VAL A 109 7.61 4.30 10.10
CA VAL A 109 7.62 2.86 10.38
C VAL A 109 6.31 2.42 11.05
N ASN A 110 5.87 1.20 10.77
CA ASN A 110 4.86 0.54 11.59
C ASN A 110 5.51 0.07 12.90
N TYR A 111 5.13 0.69 14.01
CA TYR A 111 5.79 0.49 15.28
C TYR A 111 5.19 -0.69 16.05
N HIS A 112 5.95 -1.78 16.04
CA HIS A 112 5.81 -2.91 16.95
C HIS A 112 7.19 -3.36 17.42
N SER A 113 7.34 -3.60 18.73
CA SER A 113 8.56 -4.14 19.33
C SER A 113 8.21 -5.22 20.37
N SER A 114 9.09 -6.22 20.50
CA SER A 114 9.00 -7.29 21.50
C SER A 114 9.44 -6.85 22.91
N GLY A 115 9.75 -5.57 23.10
CA GLY A 115 10.17 -4.96 24.36
C GLY A 115 11.20 -3.84 24.13
N ASN A 116 11.76 -3.31 25.22
CA ASN A 116 12.81 -2.29 25.19
C ASN A 116 12.45 -1.04 24.34
N ASP A 117 11.22 -0.54 24.52
CA ASP A 117 10.63 0.51 23.66
C ASP A 117 11.49 1.78 23.57
N GLU A 118 12.19 2.14 24.66
CA GLU A 118 13.05 3.33 24.68
C GLU A 118 14.25 3.19 23.74
N VAL A 119 14.96 2.05 23.79
CA VAL A 119 16.06 1.77 22.86
C VAL A 119 15.53 1.64 21.44
N ALA A 120 14.43 0.92 21.23
CA ALA A 120 13.83 0.74 19.91
C ALA A 120 13.49 2.07 19.23
N ILE A 121 12.76 2.96 19.93
CA ILE A 121 12.34 4.26 19.38
C ILE A 121 13.55 5.18 19.18
N ARG A 122 14.53 5.20 20.10
CA ARG A 122 15.78 5.95 19.93
C ARG A 122 16.52 5.50 18.66
N LEU A 123 16.74 4.20 18.50
CA LEU A 123 17.47 3.67 17.35
C LEU A 123 16.77 3.98 16.02
N LEU A 124 15.44 3.89 15.96
CA LEU A 124 14.65 4.28 14.79
C LEU A 124 14.80 5.79 14.49
N ALA A 125 14.76 6.63 15.51
CA ALA A 125 14.92 8.08 15.35
C ALA A 125 16.32 8.45 14.84
N GLU A 126 17.36 7.77 15.34
CA GLU A 126 18.77 7.90 14.89
C GLU A 126 19.00 7.35 13.47
N THR A 127 18.18 6.41 13.00
CA THR A 127 18.10 6.00 11.59
C THR A 127 17.45 7.07 10.71
N GLY A 128 16.57 7.91 11.26
CA GLY A 128 15.88 8.98 10.52
C GLY A 128 14.36 8.87 10.49
N VAL A 129 13.76 7.92 11.21
CA VAL A 129 12.31 7.80 11.33
C VAL A 129 11.72 9.04 12.02
N ARG A 130 10.66 9.60 11.46
CA ARG A 130 9.91 10.75 11.99
C ARG A 130 8.41 10.51 12.10
N ALA A 131 7.88 9.49 11.42
CA ALA A 131 6.48 9.07 11.55
C ALA A 131 6.37 7.65 12.12
N TYR A 132 5.44 7.44 13.05
CA TYR A 132 5.25 6.15 13.71
C TYR A 132 3.79 5.74 13.61
N ARG A 133 3.49 4.70 12.83
CA ARG A 133 2.16 4.11 12.83
C ARG A 133 2.02 3.19 14.02
N TYR A 134 1.00 3.40 14.84
CA TYR A 134 0.81 2.68 16.09
C TYR A 134 -0.65 2.30 16.30
N GLU A 135 -0.93 1.00 16.37
CA GLU A 135 -2.27 0.47 16.58
C GLU A 135 -2.65 0.46 18.05
N ILE A 136 -3.86 0.97 18.34
CA ILE A 136 -4.54 0.77 19.61
C ILE A 136 -5.95 0.31 19.26
N GLY A 137 -6.18 -1.00 19.15
CA GLY A 137 -7.46 -1.55 18.69
C GLY A 137 -8.63 -1.32 19.67
N TRP A 138 -9.86 -1.30 19.17
CA TRP A 138 -11.07 -1.09 19.98
C TRP A 138 -11.26 -2.18 21.05
N GLY A 139 -10.82 -3.40 20.75
CA GLY A 139 -10.77 -4.50 21.70
C GLY A 139 -9.85 -4.28 22.91
N SER A 140 -9.01 -3.24 22.90
CA SER A 140 -8.19 -2.82 24.05
C SER A 140 -8.89 -1.84 24.97
N ILE A 141 -10.20 -1.66 24.86
CA ILE A 141 -10.98 -0.85 25.80
C ILE A 141 -11.60 -1.77 26.85
N ALA A 142 -11.45 -1.39 28.13
CA ALA A 142 -12.02 -2.14 29.25
C ALA A 142 -13.54 -2.33 29.07
N TRP A 143 -14.09 -3.43 29.58
CA TRP A 143 -15.52 -3.73 29.41
C TRP A 143 -16.44 -2.63 29.95
N ASP A 144 -16.05 -1.94 31.02
CA ASP A 144 -16.81 -0.83 31.58
C ASP A 144 -16.57 0.52 30.86
N GLU A 145 -15.69 0.54 29.85
CA GLU A 145 -15.26 1.75 29.13
C GLU A 145 -14.63 2.83 30.01
N SER A 146 -14.09 2.45 31.17
CA SER A 146 -13.41 3.41 32.06
C SER A 146 -12.05 3.86 31.52
N GLN A 147 -11.37 3.00 30.75
CA GLN A 147 -10.02 3.26 30.25
C GLN A 147 -9.63 2.35 29.06
N VAL A 148 -8.51 2.72 28.44
CA VAL A 148 -7.75 1.85 27.52
C VAL A 148 -6.91 0.86 28.35
N ASP A 149 -7.04 -0.43 28.08
CA ASP A 149 -6.22 -1.47 28.68
C ASP A 149 -4.74 -1.21 28.36
N GLY A 150 -3.87 -1.29 29.37
CA GLY A 150 -2.45 -0.98 29.20
C GLY A 150 -2.17 0.50 28.95
N ARG A 151 -3.08 1.41 29.33
CA ARG A 151 -2.93 2.88 29.23
C ARG A 151 -1.51 3.40 29.48
N GLU A 152 -0.89 3.01 30.59
CA GLU A 152 0.47 3.49 30.94
C GLU A 152 1.54 3.07 29.93
N LYS A 153 1.40 1.88 29.33
CA LYS A 153 2.29 1.43 28.26
C LYS A 153 2.11 2.30 27.00
N HIS A 154 0.87 2.57 26.61
CA HIS A 154 0.58 3.43 25.46
C HIS A 154 1.11 4.85 25.68
N LEU A 155 0.86 5.45 26.84
CA LEU A 155 1.39 6.76 27.21
C LEU A 155 2.93 6.79 27.19
N LYS A 156 3.58 5.75 27.72
CA LYS A 156 5.04 5.62 27.66
C LYS A 156 5.55 5.63 26.22
N ILE A 157 4.97 4.82 25.34
CA ILE A 157 5.38 4.72 23.94
C ILE A 157 5.19 6.07 23.22
N LEU A 158 4.03 6.71 23.38
CA LEU A 158 3.74 8.00 22.77
C LEU A 158 4.65 9.12 23.29
N ARG A 159 4.98 9.13 24.59
CA ARG A 159 5.96 10.05 25.18
C ARG A 159 7.36 9.82 24.63
N LEU A 160 7.76 8.56 24.40
CA LEU A 160 9.04 8.23 23.78
C LEU A 160 9.11 8.71 22.32
N MET A 161 8.04 8.54 21.55
CA MET A 161 7.95 9.10 20.18
C MET A 161 8.09 10.63 20.23
N ARG A 162 7.37 11.31 21.12
CA ARG A 162 7.49 12.76 21.31
C ARG A 162 8.90 13.19 21.68
N LYS A 163 9.55 12.50 22.62
CA LYS A 163 10.94 12.75 23.05
C LYS A 163 11.92 12.73 21.87
N GLN A 164 11.63 11.94 20.83
CA GLN A 164 12.42 11.85 19.61
C GLN A 164 11.89 12.71 18.45
N ASN A 165 10.96 13.64 18.71
CA ASN A 165 10.28 14.46 17.70
C ASN A 165 9.55 13.63 16.62
N GLY A 166 9.04 12.46 17.02
CA GLY A 166 8.24 11.59 16.18
C GLY A 166 6.76 11.97 16.20
N ARG A 167 6.13 11.99 15.03
CA ARG A 167 4.69 12.17 14.86
C ARG A 167 3.99 10.80 14.84
N PRO A 168 3.02 10.53 15.72
CA PRO A 168 2.26 9.29 15.67
C PRO A 168 1.13 9.35 14.63
N THR A 169 0.96 8.25 13.90
CA THR A 169 -0.25 7.89 13.15
C THR A 169 -0.96 6.80 13.95
N LEU A 170 -2.00 7.17 14.68
CA LEU A 170 -2.77 6.26 15.52
C LEU A 170 -3.74 5.47 14.64
N LEU A 171 -3.52 4.16 14.51
CA LEU A 171 -4.46 3.29 13.81
C LEU A 171 -5.63 2.95 14.75
N LEU A 172 -6.83 3.35 14.33
CA LEU A 172 -8.09 2.89 14.91
C LEU A 172 -8.56 1.63 14.17
N ASN A 173 -8.71 0.52 14.91
CA ASN A 173 -9.00 -0.78 14.31
C ASN A 173 -9.97 -1.60 15.16
N ALA A 174 -10.79 -2.44 14.52
CA ALA A 174 -11.68 -3.38 15.18
C ALA A 174 -11.62 -4.75 14.49
N HIS A 175 -10.44 -5.35 14.53
CA HIS A 175 -10.19 -6.70 14.04
C HIS A 175 -11.24 -7.69 14.55
N HIS A 176 -11.81 -8.54 13.69
CA HIS A 176 -12.93 -9.44 13.98
C HIS A 176 -12.70 -10.44 15.14
N GLY A 177 -11.46 -10.57 15.59
CA GLY A 177 -11.04 -11.43 16.69
C GLY A 177 -11.15 -10.74 18.04
N VAL A 178 -11.08 -9.40 18.07
CA VAL A 178 -11.31 -8.55 19.24
C VAL A 178 -11.94 -7.22 18.78
N PRO A 179 -13.14 -7.24 18.18
CA PRO A 179 -13.62 -6.10 17.41
C PRO A 179 -14.16 -4.95 18.26
N CYS A 180 -14.36 -5.17 19.55
CA CYS A 180 -14.82 -4.19 20.52
C CYS A 180 -14.49 -4.72 21.94
N PRO A 181 -14.79 -4.00 23.04
CA PRO A 181 -14.71 -4.58 24.37
C PRO A 181 -15.43 -5.93 24.41
N ILE A 182 -14.74 -6.95 24.93
CA ILE A 182 -15.16 -8.33 24.75
C ILE A 182 -14.84 -9.16 25.99
N ARG A 183 -15.69 -10.14 26.26
CA ARG A 183 -15.44 -11.18 27.28
C ARG A 183 -15.31 -12.53 26.61
N PHE A 184 -14.16 -13.17 26.75
CA PHE A 184 -13.96 -14.56 26.35
C PHE A 184 -14.23 -15.49 27.53
N PHE A 185 -14.89 -16.62 27.26
CA PHE A 185 -15.19 -17.64 28.26
C PHE A 185 -15.43 -18.99 27.59
N GLU A 186 -15.67 -20.02 28.40
CA GLU A 186 -16.00 -21.36 27.93
C GLU A 186 -17.36 -21.80 28.46
N ARG A 187 -18.02 -22.69 27.72
CA ARG A 187 -19.23 -23.40 28.14
C ARG A 187 -19.13 -24.88 27.79
N THR A 188 -19.95 -25.70 28.43
CA THR A 188 -20.05 -27.13 28.14
C THR A 188 -21.36 -27.40 27.41
N LEU A 189 -21.30 -28.25 26.39
CA LEU A 189 -22.50 -28.73 25.72
C LEU A 189 -23.22 -29.76 26.59
N ALA A 190 -24.54 -29.67 26.70
CA ALA A 190 -25.36 -30.74 27.27
C ALA A 190 -25.57 -31.91 26.28
N ALA A 191 -25.41 -31.66 24.97
CA ALA A 191 -25.48 -32.67 23.92
C ALA A 191 -24.57 -32.27 22.74
N ALA A 192 -23.99 -33.26 22.05
CA ALA A 192 -23.15 -33.01 20.89
C ALA A 192 -23.95 -32.30 19.80
N ALA A 193 -23.32 -31.41 19.05
CA ALA A 193 -23.93 -30.70 17.94
C ALA A 193 -23.17 -31.02 16.65
N THR A 194 -23.89 -31.40 15.60
CA THR A 194 -23.25 -31.76 14.32
C THR A 194 -23.05 -30.53 13.45
N LYS A 195 -22.11 -30.63 12.51
CA LYS A 195 -21.99 -29.71 11.37
C LYS A 195 -23.36 -29.50 10.73
N GLY A 196 -23.68 -28.24 10.42
CA GLY A 196 -24.98 -27.86 9.86
C GLY A 196 -26.05 -27.53 10.91
N SER A 197 -25.83 -27.85 12.19
CA SER A 197 -26.80 -27.54 13.25
C SER A 197 -27.01 -26.03 13.37
N THR A 198 -28.27 -25.63 13.60
CA THR A 198 -28.70 -24.25 13.81
C THR A 198 -29.14 -23.97 15.25
N SER A 199 -29.00 -24.95 16.13
CA SER A 199 -29.10 -24.79 17.58
C SER A 199 -28.05 -25.65 18.29
N ILE A 200 -27.72 -25.30 19.53
CA ILE A 200 -26.91 -26.10 20.46
C ILE A 200 -27.60 -26.16 21.82
N ARG A 201 -27.27 -27.14 22.65
CA ARG A 201 -27.71 -27.18 24.05
C ARG A 201 -26.52 -27.00 24.99
N LEU A 202 -26.57 -25.98 25.83
CA LEU A 202 -25.55 -25.69 26.84
C LEU A 202 -26.00 -26.17 28.22
N THR A 203 -25.03 -26.55 29.07
CA THR A 203 -25.33 -26.89 30.47
C THR A 203 -25.63 -25.65 31.32
N ASP A 204 -25.17 -24.47 30.90
CA ASP A 204 -25.44 -23.18 31.54
C ASP A 204 -25.54 -22.07 30.49
N THR A 205 -26.64 -21.30 30.56
CA THR A 205 -26.93 -20.17 29.67
C THR A 205 -26.89 -18.82 30.39
N LYS A 206 -26.48 -18.78 31.67
CA LYS A 206 -26.32 -17.53 32.42
C LYS A 206 -25.33 -16.59 31.72
N GLU A 207 -25.64 -15.31 31.80
CA GLU A 207 -24.84 -14.20 31.25
C GLU A 207 -24.71 -14.17 29.72
N LEU A 208 -25.37 -15.09 29.01
CA LEU A 208 -25.46 -15.05 27.56
C LEU A 208 -26.47 -13.98 27.14
N VAL A 209 -26.09 -13.20 26.14
CA VAL A 209 -26.86 -12.08 25.61
C VAL A 209 -27.18 -12.38 24.14
N PRO A 210 -28.44 -12.64 23.76
CA PRO A 210 -28.83 -12.83 22.37
C PRO A 210 -28.36 -11.65 21.50
N GLY A 211 -27.84 -11.96 20.31
CA GLY A 211 -27.27 -10.99 19.37
C GLY A 211 -25.86 -10.48 19.72
N ARG A 212 -25.29 -10.86 20.88
CA ARG A 212 -23.95 -10.44 21.32
C ARG A 212 -23.05 -11.59 21.77
N SER A 213 -23.62 -12.60 22.41
CA SER A 213 -22.90 -13.82 22.77
C SER A 213 -22.88 -14.79 21.60
N GLY A 214 -21.76 -15.49 21.43
CA GLY A 214 -21.63 -16.47 20.36
C GLY A 214 -20.45 -17.41 20.54
N ILE A 215 -20.41 -18.42 19.70
CA ILE A 215 -19.30 -19.37 19.61
C ILE A 215 -18.15 -18.69 18.88
N ASN A 216 -16.93 -18.79 19.43
CA ASN A 216 -15.76 -18.12 18.88
C ASN A 216 -14.80 -19.10 18.21
N GLY A 217 -13.92 -18.57 17.36
CA GLY A 217 -12.73 -19.28 16.92
C GLY A 217 -13.01 -20.58 16.19
N LEU A 218 -14.07 -20.61 15.36
CA LEU A 218 -14.36 -21.78 14.55
C LEU A 218 -13.38 -21.77 13.36
N ASP A 219 -13.78 -21.19 12.22
CA ASP A 219 -12.99 -21.25 10.98
C ASP A 219 -11.72 -20.38 11.02
N ASP A 220 -11.73 -19.36 11.85
CA ASP A 220 -10.70 -18.33 11.88
C ASP A 220 -10.65 -17.67 13.27
N TYR A 221 -9.72 -16.73 13.48
CA TYR A 221 -9.65 -15.88 14.66
C TYR A 221 -10.80 -14.87 14.73
N TRP A 222 -12.02 -15.38 14.91
CA TRP A 222 -13.26 -14.61 14.85
C TRP A 222 -14.05 -14.72 16.16
N ALA A 223 -14.20 -13.59 16.84
CA ALA A 223 -15.00 -13.45 18.04
C ALA A 223 -16.50 -13.57 17.75
N ALA A 224 -17.18 -14.43 18.52
CA ALA A 224 -18.62 -14.68 18.41
C ALA A 224 -19.06 -14.96 16.96
N GLN A 225 -18.23 -15.68 16.20
CA GLN A 225 -18.42 -16.00 14.79
C GLN A 225 -19.84 -16.51 14.47
N VAL A 226 -20.41 -17.33 15.36
CA VAL A 226 -21.81 -17.78 15.30
C VAL A 226 -22.53 -17.26 16.54
N LEU A 227 -23.37 -16.25 16.36
CA LEU A 227 -24.10 -15.59 17.44
C LEU A 227 -25.26 -16.47 17.92
N ILE A 228 -25.56 -16.36 19.20
CA ILE A 228 -26.79 -16.87 19.80
C ILE A 228 -27.89 -15.85 19.54
N THR A 229 -29.01 -16.27 18.96
CA THR A 229 -30.14 -15.38 18.60
C THR A 229 -31.33 -15.52 19.53
N ALA A 230 -31.47 -16.67 20.21
CA ALA A 230 -32.47 -16.92 21.22
C ALA A 230 -31.99 -17.99 22.21
N ILE A 231 -32.51 -17.96 23.44
CA ILE A 231 -32.16 -18.88 24.52
C ILE A 231 -33.45 -19.40 25.16
N ASP A 232 -33.58 -20.71 25.29
CA ASP A 232 -34.52 -21.35 26.19
C ASP A 232 -33.79 -21.71 27.50
N PRO A 233 -34.00 -20.96 28.59
CA PRO A 233 -33.31 -21.19 29.84
C PRO A 233 -33.74 -22.48 30.55
N ALA A 234 -34.91 -23.04 30.23
CA ALA A 234 -35.39 -24.27 30.87
C ALA A 234 -34.69 -25.52 30.31
N THR A 235 -34.39 -25.52 29.01
CA THR A 235 -33.75 -26.64 28.32
C THR A 235 -32.26 -26.44 28.06
N GLY A 236 -31.78 -25.19 28.18
CA GLY A 236 -30.42 -24.80 27.80
C GLY A 236 -30.23 -24.69 26.28
N GLU A 237 -31.31 -24.76 25.50
CA GLU A 237 -31.23 -24.66 24.04
C GLU A 237 -30.95 -23.22 23.60
N CYS A 238 -29.96 -23.05 22.72
CA CYS A 238 -29.56 -21.79 22.14
C CYS A 238 -29.68 -21.86 20.62
N GLN A 239 -30.44 -20.94 20.03
CA GLN A 239 -30.57 -20.81 18.57
C GLN A 239 -29.37 -20.03 18.01
N LEU A 240 -28.90 -20.41 16.83
CA LEU A 240 -27.70 -19.87 16.20
C LEU A 240 -28.03 -18.97 15.00
N SER A 241 -27.20 -17.95 14.78
CA SER A 241 -27.31 -17.00 13.67
C SER A 241 -27.00 -17.62 12.31
N LYS A 242 -26.19 -18.68 12.29
CA LYS A 242 -25.85 -19.48 11.12
C LYS A 242 -25.50 -20.92 11.52
N ALA A 243 -25.53 -21.81 10.54
CA ALA A 243 -25.21 -23.22 10.74
C ALA A 243 -23.75 -23.42 11.18
N LEU A 244 -23.51 -24.43 12.03
CA LEU A 244 -22.16 -24.80 12.45
C LEU A 244 -21.30 -25.29 11.28
N PRO A 245 -20.04 -24.82 11.13
CA PRO A 245 -19.13 -25.27 10.08
C PRO A 245 -18.56 -26.69 10.33
N TRP A 246 -18.62 -27.19 11.57
CA TRP A 246 -18.20 -28.54 11.98
C TRP A 246 -18.88 -29.00 13.28
N ASP A 247 -18.62 -30.26 13.64
CA ASP A 247 -19.12 -30.89 14.86
C ASP A 247 -18.50 -30.30 16.13
N LEU A 248 -19.32 -30.13 17.16
CA LEU A 248 -18.92 -29.79 18.51
C LEU A 248 -19.24 -30.97 19.44
N LYS A 249 -18.26 -31.34 20.28
CA LYS A 249 -18.34 -32.51 21.16
C LYS A 249 -18.61 -32.11 22.60
N VAL A 250 -19.34 -32.97 23.34
CA VAL A 250 -19.71 -32.75 24.75
C VAL A 250 -18.51 -32.71 25.68
N ASP A 251 -17.48 -33.51 25.39
CA ASP A 251 -16.27 -33.67 26.19
C ASP A 251 -15.24 -32.55 25.99
N LYS A 252 -15.56 -31.55 25.14
CA LYS A 252 -14.68 -30.41 24.88
C LYS A 252 -15.35 -29.10 25.25
N PRO A 253 -14.63 -28.16 25.88
CA PRO A 253 -15.16 -26.83 26.13
C PRO A 253 -15.45 -26.12 24.80
N VAL A 254 -16.62 -25.49 24.72
CA VAL A 254 -16.98 -24.60 23.63
C VAL A 254 -16.48 -23.22 23.99
N ARG A 255 -15.54 -22.71 23.22
CA ARG A 255 -15.02 -21.37 23.39
C ARG A 255 -16.07 -20.38 22.90
N MET A 256 -16.37 -19.40 23.74
CA MET A 256 -17.42 -18.41 23.51
C MET A 256 -16.92 -17.00 23.77
N ALA A 257 -17.62 -16.03 23.21
CA ALA A 257 -17.39 -14.63 23.53
C ALA A 257 -18.70 -13.87 23.61
N THR A 258 -18.74 -12.82 24.44
CA THR A 258 -19.80 -11.80 24.44
C THR A 258 -19.20 -10.48 23.99
N LEU A 259 -19.71 -9.96 22.88
CA LEU A 259 -19.35 -8.65 22.34
C LEU A 259 -20.06 -7.55 23.13
N LYS A 260 -19.37 -6.46 23.49
CA LYS A 260 -20.05 -5.31 24.09
C LYS A 260 -20.93 -4.60 23.07
N TYR A 261 -20.50 -4.51 21.82
CA TYR A 261 -21.24 -3.90 20.72
C TYR A 261 -21.59 -4.93 19.66
N ALA A 262 -22.73 -4.72 19.00
CA ALA A 262 -23.13 -5.59 17.90
C ALA A 262 -22.27 -5.29 16.65
N PRO A 263 -22.03 -6.29 15.77
CA PRO A 263 -21.45 -6.05 14.43
C PRO A 263 -22.20 -4.95 13.69
N LEU A 264 -21.57 -4.26 12.74
CA LEU A 264 -22.14 -3.04 12.18
C LEU A 264 -23.44 -3.29 11.39
N TYR A 265 -24.54 -2.71 11.89
CA TYR A 265 -25.87 -2.71 11.28
C TYR A 265 -25.99 -1.60 10.21
N PRO A 266 -27.07 -1.56 9.40
CA PRO A 266 -27.32 -0.42 8.53
C PRO A 266 -27.40 0.88 9.34
N VAL A 267 -27.10 2.00 8.69
CA VAL A 267 -27.30 3.33 9.28
C VAL A 267 -28.78 3.48 9.70
N ASP A 268 -29.01 4.28 10.74
CA ASP A 268 -30.34 4.57 11.33
C ASP A 268 -31.02 3.42 12.08
N THR A 269 -30.37 2.26 12.27
CA THR A 269 -30.87 1.25 13.23
C THR A 269 -30.35 1.52 14.65
N PRO A 270 -31.11 1.16 15.70
CA PRO A 270 -30.66 1.33 17.09
C PRO A 270 -29.29 0.67 17.37
N GLU A 271 -29.02 -0.47 16.77
CA GLU A 271 -27.75 -1.18 16.92
C GLU A 271 -26.59 -0.44 16.27
N PHE A 272 -26.79 0.16 15.08
CA PHE A 272 -25.78 0.99 14.46
C PHE A 272 -25.48 2.22 15.32
N GLU A 273 -26.53 2.90 15.83
CA GLU A 273 -26.38 4.07 16.67
C GLU A 273 -25.58 3.77 17.96
N GLU A 274 -25.86 2.62 18.61
CA GLU A 274 -25.11 2.18 19.78
C GLU A 274 -23.64 1.88 19.45
N THR A 275 -23.38 1.09 18.40
CA THR A 275 -22.03 0.71 17.97
C THR A 275 -21.22 1.92 17.51
N ALA A 276 -21.82 2.83 16.72
CA ALA A 276 -21.16 4.04 16.26
C ALA A 276 -20.82 4.98 17.43
N ALA A 277 -21.71 5.14 18.40
CA ALA A 277 -21.44 5.94 19.59
C ALA A 277 -20.29 5.34 20.43
N GLY A 278 -20.26 4.01 20.58
CA GLY A 278 -19.17 3.30 21.24
C GLY A 278 -17.82 3.48 20.53
N TRP A 279 -17.82 3.36 19.20
CA TRP A 279 -16.64 3.58 18.37
C TRP A 279 -16.08 5.00 18.49
N VAL A 280 -16.95 6.02 18.42
CA VAL A 280 -16.53 7.42 18.57
C VAL A 280 -15.93 7.69 19.95
N ARG A 281 -16.51 7.13 21.03
CA ARG A 281 -15.90 7.23 22.38
C ARG A 281 -14.51 6.62 22.42
N TYR A 282 -14.34 5.44 21.84
CA TYR A 282 -13.04 4.77 21.71
C TYR A 282 -12.03 5.64 20.95
N ALA A 283 -12.40 6.17 19.79
CA ALA A 283 -11.54 7.05 19.00
C ALA A 283 -11.05 8.25 19.81
N LEU A 284 -11.94 8.89 20.57
CA LEU A 284 -11.60 10.02 21.43
C LEU A 284 -10.70 9.64 22.61
N MET A 285 -10.86 8.45 23.20
CA MET A 285 -9.96 7.93 24.24
C MET A 285 -8.55 7.67 23.68
N VAL A 286 -8.43 7.14 22.46
CA VAL A 286 -7.14 6.95 21.80
C VAL A 286 -6.45 8.29 21.52
N CYS A 287 -7.19 9.26 20.98
CA CYS A 287 -6.67 10.61 20.74
C CYS A 287 -6.23 11.31 22.03
N GLU A 288 -6.94 11.07 23.13
CA GLU A 288 -6.60 11.61 24.45
C GLU A 288 -5.24 11.10 24.95
N LEU A 289 -4.88 9.84 24.68
CA LEU A 289 -3.54 9.33 25.00
C LEU A 289 -2.42 10.12 24.29
N ALA A 290 -2.62 10.47 23.02
CA ALA A 290 -1.64 11.27 22.28
C ALA A 290 -1.55 12.70 22.82
N ALA A 291 -2.69 13.33 23.09
CA ALA A 291 -2.74 14.66 23.70
C ALA A 291 -2.06 14.68 25.08
N GLU A 292 -2.33 13.70 25.94
CA GLU A 292 -1.71 13.57 27.27
C GLU A 292 -0.21 13.23 27.21
N ALA A 293 0.24 12.52 26.17
CA ALA A 293 1.65 12.35 25.89
C ALA A 293 2.32 13.66 25.43
N GLY A 294 1.53 14.69 25.10
CA GLY A 294 1.93 16.03 24.70
C GLY A 294 2.08 16.22 23.19
N HIS A 295 1.43 15.37 22.39
CA HIS A 295 1.32 15.58 20.95
C HIS A 295 0.18 16.57 20.68
N GLU A 296 0.54 17.77 20.24
CA GLU A 296 -0.46 18.74 19.74
C GLU A 296 -0.94 18.40 18.33
N GLU A 297 -0.10 17.72 17.55
CA GLU A 297 -0.42 17.28 16.20
C GLU A 297 -0.08 15.80 16.04
N PHE A 298 -1.04 15.04 15.55
CA PHE A 298 -0.93 13.61 15.27
C PHE A 298 -1.91 13.24 14.16
N ASP A 299 -1.79 12.01 13.65
CA ASP A 299 -2.68 11.49 12.62
C ASP A 299 -3.53 10.35 13.19
N VAL A 300 -4.75 10.18 12.69
CA VAL A 300 -5.71 9.16 13.09
C VAL A 300 -6.15 8.43 11.83
N GLU A 301 -5.71 7.18 11.67
CA GLU A 301 -6.11 6.33 10.54
C GLU A 301 -7.36 5.53 10.90
N ILE A 302 -8.41 5.67 10.09
CA ILE A 302 -9.70 5.01 10.32
C ILE A 302 -9.80 3.77 9.43
N TRP A 303 -9.59 2.66 10.14
CA TRP A 303 -9.59 1.26 9.76
C TRP A 303 -8.33 0.69 9.10
N ASN A 304 -7.98 -0.54 9.49
CA ASN A 304 -6.93 -1.35 8.87
C ASN A 304 -7.52 -2.48 8.00
N GLU A 305 -7.04 -2.60 6.76
CA GLU A 305 -7.27 -3.68 5.80
C GLU A 305 -8.69 -4.27 5.70
N LEU A 306 -9.37 -4.03 4.58
CA LEU A 306 -10.63 -4.71 4.28
C LEU A 306 -10.46 -6.17 3.83
N SER A 307 -9.27 -6.51 3.34
CA SER A 307 -8.91 -7.85 2.87
C SER A 307 -8.84 -8.88 3.99
N PHE A 308 -8.71 -8.46 5.25
CA PHE A 308 -8.56 -9.36 6.39
C PHE A 308 -9.13 -8.74 7.66
N GLY A 309 -9.52 -9.56 8.65
CA GLY A 309 -9.93 -9.07 9.97
C GLY A 309 -11.19 -8.19 10.01
N SER A 310 -11.91 -8.03 8.90
CA SER A 310 -12.95 -7.01 8.75
C SER A 310 -14.38 -7.55 8.86
N ASN A 311 -14.60 -8.75 9.39
CA ASN A 311 -15.94 -9.32 9.46
C ASN A 311 -16.93 -8.48 10.29
N PHE A 312 -16.45 -7.71 11.27
CA PHE A 312 -17.27 -6.88 12.14
C PHE A 312 -17.93 -5.69 11.43
N VAL A 313 -17.44 -5.28 10.26
CA VAL A 313 -17.94 -4.12 9.51
C VAL A 313 -19.28 -4.37 8.84
N LEU A 314 -19.75 -5.62 8.80
CA LEU A 314 -21.03 -6.02 8.23
C LEU A 314 -21.67 -7.12 9.09
N VAL A 315 -22.83 -6.84 9.68
CA VAL A 315 -23.61 -7.87 10.41
C VAL A 315 -23.98 -9.07 9.53
N ASP A 316 -24.12 -8.88 8.21
CA ASP A 316 -24.45 -9.98 7.28
C ASP A 316 -23.36 -11.09 7.28
N HIS A 317 -22.13 -10.82 7.73
CA HIS A 317 -21.10 -11.86 7.92
C HIS A 317 -21.39 -12.81 9.09
N TYR A 318 -22.18 -12.36 10.07
CA TYR A 318 -22.52 -13.14 11.26
C TYR A 318 -23.79 -13.98 11.10
N TYR A 319 -24.60 -13.72 10.08
CA TYR A 319 -25.89 -14.36 9.88
C TYR A 319 -25.96 -15.11 8.56
N GLU A 320 -26.75 -16.18 8.54
CA GLU A 320 -27.03 -16.92 7.32
C GLU A 320 -27.85 -16.06 6.35
N LYS A 321 -27.55 -16.17 5.05
CA LYS A 321 -28.28 -15.45 4.01
C LYS A 321 -29.78 -15.73 4.09
N GLY A 322 -30.56 -14.65 4.16
CA GLY A 322 -32.03 -14.74 4.25
C GLY A 322 -32.60 -14.89 5.66
N LYS A 323 -31.75 -14.98 6.71
CA LYS A 323 -32.20 -14.92 8.10
C LYS A 323 -32.01 -13.52 8.68
N PRO A 324 -33.03 -12.89 9.29
CA PRO A 324 -32.85 -11.61 9.96
C PRO A 324 -31.70 -11.65 10.99
N PRO A 325 -30.92 -10.56 11.10
CA PRO A 325 -31.05 -9.28 10.42
C PRO A 325 -30.28 -9.22 9.10
N HIS A 326 -29.95 -10.34 8.44
CA HIS A 326 -29.29 -10.33 7.15
C HIS A 326 -30.09 -9.48 6.15
N THR A 327 -29.55 -8.33 5.78
CA THR A 327 -30.30 -7.33 5.03
C THR A 327 -30.22 -7.50 3.52
N GLY A 328 -29.16 -8.13 2.99
CA GLY A 328 -29.05 -8.54 1.58
C GLY A 328 -28.96 -7.41 0.54
N GLN A 329 -29.36 -6.18 0.87
CA GLN A 329 -29.15 -4.97 0.09
C GLN A 329 -28.95 -3.79 1.04
N ARG A 330 -27.79 -3.14 0.93
CA ARG A 330 -27.47 -1.87 1.59
C ARG A 330 -26.87 -0.93 0.56
N ALA A 331 -26.90 0.37 0.87
CA ALA A 331 -25.93 1.28 0.29
C ALA A 331 -24.53 0.66 0.46
N ASP A 332 -23.68 0.82 -0.55
CA ASP A 332 -22.30 0.38 -0.46
C ASP A 332 -21.66 0.99 0.80
N PHE A 333 -21.15 0.13 1.69
CA PHE A 333 -20.79 0.50 3.06
C PHE A 333 -19.67 1.56 3.14
N LEU A 334 -18.88 1.71 2.07
CA LEU A 334 -17.81 2.71 1.95
C LEU A 334 -18.22 4.00 1.24
N ASN A 335 -19.39 4.07 0.63
CA ASN A 335 -19.89 5.25 -0.07
C ASN A 335 -20.89 6.03 0.79
N PRO A 336 -21.23 7.28 0.44
CA PRO A 336 -22.18 8.10 1.22
C PRO A 336 -23.48 7.35 1.55
N GLY A 337 -23.87 7.36 2.83
CA GLY A 337 -25.00 6.59 3.37
C GLY A 337 -24.67 5.14 3.77
N GLY A 338 -23.47 4.66 3.46
CA GLY A 338 -22.92 3.39 3.92
C GLY A 338 -22.49 3.43 5.39
N SER A 339 -22.55 2.29 6.07
CA SER A 339 -22.29 2.20 7.51
C SER A 339 -20.85 2.57 7.90
N SER A 340 -19.83 2.14 7.15
CA SER A 340 -18.43 2.50 7.43
C SER A 340 -18.11 3.95 7.05
N TRP A 341 -18.73 4.45 5.98
CA TRP A 341 -18.64 5.87 5.62
C TRP A 341 -19.21 6.75 6.74
N GLU A 342 -20.41 6.41 7.24
CA GLU A 342 -21.08 7.15 8.31
C GLU A 342 -20.34 7.05 9.65
N LEU A 343 -19.82 5.86 9.99
CA LEU A 343 -18.95 5.67 11.15
C LEU A 343 -17.73 6.59 11.09
N SER A 344 -17.11 6.69 9.91
CA SER A 344 -15.94 7.53 9.68
C SER A 344 -16.29 9.01 9.78
N ARG A 345 -17.41 9.45 9.16
CA ARG A 345 -17.91 10.83 9.25
C ARG A 345 -18.07 11.27 10.70
N ARG A 346 -18.78 10.49 11.52
CA ARG A 346 -19.00 10.79 12.95
C ARG A 346 -17.69 10.82 13.75
N THR A 347 -16.76 9.93 13.42
CA THR A 347 -15.42 9.90 14.03
C THR A 347 -14.64 11.16 13.69
N ILE A 348 -14.60 11.55 12.42
CA ILE A 348 -13.90 12.74 11.93
C ILE A 348 -14.47 13.99 12.60
N GLU A 349 -15.79 14.15 12.62
CA GLU A 349 -16.45 15.29 13.26
C GLU A 349 -16.08 15.41 14.75
N ALA A 350 -16.16 14.30 15.49
CA ALA A 350 -15.82 14.28 16.91
C ALA A 350 -14.34 14.57 17.16
N VAL A 351 -13.43 13.96 16.38
CA VAL A 351 -11.98 14.16 16.50
C VAL A 351 -11.62 15.59 16.16
N LYS A 352 -12.15 16.16 15.06
CA LYS A 352 -11.86 17.55 14.67
C LYS A 352 -12.42 18.57 15.64
N ALA A 353 -13.56 18.29 16.27
CA ALA A 353 -14.13 19.16 17.29
C ALA A 353 -13.25 19.22 18.56
N LYS A 354 -12.69 18.10 19.02
CA LYS A 354 -11.85 18.05 20.24
C LYS A 354 -10.37 18.32 19.97
N TYR A 355 -9.87 17.90 18.80
CA TYR A 355 -8.45 17.93 18.41
C TYR A 355 -8.31 18.49 16.97
N PRO A 356 -8.51 19.80 16.76
CA PRO A 356 -8.57 20.39 15.41
C PRO A 356 -7.28 20.26 14.58
N LYS A 357 -6.12 20.06 15.25
CA LYS A 357 -4.83 19.83 14.59
C LYS A 357 -4.56 18.35 14.24
N ALA A 358 -5.40 17.42 14.69
CA ALA A 358 -5.28 16.02 14.31
C ALA A 358 -5.70 15.84 12.85
N ARG A 359 -4.95 15.04 12.08
CA ARG A 359 -5.36 14.65 10.73
C ARG A 359 -6.15 13.36 10.78
N CYS A 360 -7.28 13.30 10.10
CA CYS A 360 -8.07 12.09 9.95
C CYS A 360 -7.81 11.48 8.57
N ILE A 361 -7.28 10.26 8.58
CA ILE A 361 -6.86 9.53 7.38
C ILE A 361 -7.85 8.40 7.13
N TRP A 362 -8.40 8.37 5.91
CA TRP A 362 -9.27 7.32 5.43
C TRP A 362 -8.48 6.03 5.17
N GLY A 363 -8.59 5.07 6.08
CA GLY A 363 -7.88 3.80 6.02
C GLY A 363 -8.58 2.73 5.19
N TRP A 364 -9.87 2.86 4.90
CA TRP A 364 -10.63 1.84 4.16
C TRP A 364 -10.13 1.58 2.73
N SER A 365 -9.47 2.58 2.11
CA SER A 365 -8.90 2.45 0.77
C SER A 365 -7.60 1.65 0.73
N ASN A 366 -7.05 1.21 1.86
CA ASN A 366 -5.70 0.66 1.91
C ASN A 366 -5.46 -0.57 1.03
N THR A 367 -6.46 -1.43 0.82
CA THR A 367 -6.39 -2.54 -0.15
C THR A 367 -7.45 -2.43 -1.25
N THR A 368 -8.20 -1.33 -1.29
CA THR A 368 -9.26 -1.05 -2.28
C THR A 368 -9.21 0.41 -2.74
N PHE A 369 -8.10 0.82 -3.36
CA PHE A 369 -7.73 2.23 -3.61
C PHE A 369 -8.81 3.12 -4.25
N TYR A 370 -9.74 2.53 -4.99
CA TYR A 370 -10.74 3.24 -5.82
C TYR A 370 -12.19 3.01 -5.39
N HIS A 371 -12.44 2.35 -4.26
CA HIS A 371 -13.80 1.97 -3.87
C HIS A 371 -14.71 3.18 -3.58
N CYS A 372 -14.17 4.20 -2.91
CA CYS A 372 -14.81 5.49 -2.76
C CYS A 372 -13.95 6.57 -3.42
N ALA A 373 -14.56 7.41 -4.27
CA ALA A 373 -13.87 8.55 -4.85
C ALA A 373 -13.44 9.55 -3.76
N VAL A 374 -12.27 10.17 -3.91
CA VAL A 374 -11.70 11.10 -2.91
C VAL A 374 -12.67 12.24 -2.58
N GLU A 375 -13.37 12.75 -3.59
CA GLU A 375 -14.33 13.85 -3.47
C GLU A 375 -15.60 13.44 -2.68
N ASN A 376 -15.90 12.14 -2.61
CA ASN A 376 -17.05 11.58 -1.91
C ASN A 376 -16.72 11.13 -0.48
N LEU A 377 -15.46 11.23 -0.05
CA LEU A 377 -15.08 10.94 1.34
C LEU A 377 -15.77 11.91 2.32
N PRO A 378 -15.94 11.53 3.60
CA PRO A 378 -16.55 12.40 4.58
C PRO A 378 -15.85 13.77 4.68
N SER A 379 -16.64 14.83 4.91
CA SER A 379 -16.12 16.18 5.07
C SER A 379 -15.07 16.25 6.18
N GLY A 380 -13.97 16.95 5.93
CA GLY A 380 -12.86 17.08 6.89
C GLY A 380 -11.90 15.87 6.93
N THR A 381 -12.05 14.89 6.04
CA THR A 381 -11.03 13.85 5.83
C THR A 381 -9.77 14.49 5.24
N ASP A 382 -8.64 14.41 5.94
CA ASP A 382 -7.40 15.06 5.53
C ASP A 382 -6.56 14.22 4.58
N GLY A 383 -6.81 12.92 4.48
CA GLY A 383 -6.04 12.04 3.60
C GLY A 383 -6.58 10.63 3.48
N GLN A 384 -5.88 9.77 2.75
CA GLN A 384 -6.15 8.33 2.69
C GLN A 384 -4.86 7.52 2.68
N SER A 385 -4.95 6.25 3.07
CA SER A 385 -3.81 5.33 3.11
C SER A 385 -3.89 4.18 2.10
N TYR A 386 -2.73 3.60 1.79
CA TYR A 386 -2.51 2.50 0.83
C TYR A 386 -1.56 1.44 1.38
N HIS A 387 -1.82 0.18 1.01
CA HIS A 387 -0.96 -0.98 1.25
C HIS A 387 -0.59 -1.64 -0.09
N PRO A 388 0.39 -1.08 -0.82
CA PRO A 388 0.85 -1.67 -2.08
C PRO A 388 1.77 -2.88 -1.83
N TYR A 389 1.23 -3.94 -1.23
CA TYR A 389 1.94 -5.20 -1.02
C TYR A 389 2.40 -5.84 -2.35
N GLY A 390 2.86 -7.09 -2.31
CA GLY A 390 3.24 -7.86 -3.49
C GLY A 390 4.69 -7.68 -3.91
N THR A 391 5.57 -7.52 -2.93
CA THR A 391 7.03 -7.65 -3.10
C THR A 391 7.48 -9.11 -3.22
N GLY A 392 6.63 -10.06 -2.83
CA GLY A 392 6.88 -11.50 -2.95
C GLY A 392 6.88 -12.00 -4.39
N LEU A 393 7.23 -13.27 -4.58
CA LEU A 393 7.35 -13.90 -5.89
C LEU A 393 6.00 -14.00 -6.62
N ARG A 394 5.96 -13.42 -7.82
CA ARG A 394 4.92 -13.66 -8.85
C ARG A 394 5.59 -14.15 -10.14
N SER A 395 5.42 -15.43 -10.47
CA SER A 395 5.99 -16.05 -11.68
C SER A 395 5.01 -16.02 -12.85
N LEU A 396 5.39 -15.34 -13.94
CA LEU A 396 4.59 -15.26 -15.16
C LEU A 396 5.03 -16.31 -16.20
N PRO A 397 4.09 -16.85 -17.01
CA PRO A 397 2.67 -16.47 -17.08
C PRO A 397 1.75 -17.17 -16.06
N GLN A 398 2.26 -18.06 -15.20
CA GLN A 398 1.44 -18.90 -14.33
C GLN A 398 0.60 -18.11 -13.34
N ALA A 399 1.16 -17.01 -12.82
CA ALA A 399 0.54 -16.09 -11.88
C ALA A 399 -0.04 -14.83 -12.56
N GLU A 400 -0.42 -14.91 -13.85
CA GLU A 400 -1.18 -13.85 -14.49
C GLU A 400 -2.59 -13.75 -13.89
N THR A 401 -2.96 -12.55 -13.41
CA THR A 401 -4.21 -12.28 -12.68
C THR A 401 -5.43 -12.57 -13.55
N HIS A 402 -5.36 -12.20 -14.83
CA HIS A 402 -6.43 -12.31 -15.81
C HIS A 402 -6.06 -13.27 -16.94
N LYS A 403 -5.42 -14.40 -16.62
CA LYS A 403 -4.99 -15.40 -17.60
C LYS A 403 -6.12 -15.95 -18.48
N ASP A 404 -7.34 -15.94 -17.97
CA ASP A 404 -8.58 -16.36 -18.63
C ASP A 404 -9.26 -15.24 -19.43
N ARG A 405 -8.78 -14.01 -19.29
CA ARG A 405 -9.26 -12.79 -19.96
C ARG A 405 -8.10 -12.00 -20.60
N PRO A 406 -7.39 -12.58 -21.58
CA PRO A 406 -6.23 -11.94 -22.22
C PRO A 406 -6.58 -10.60 -22.89
N GLU A 407 -7.85 -10.35 -23.21
CA GLU A 407 -8.32 -9.05 -23.71
C GLU A 407 -8.21 -7.89 -22.70
N LEU A 408 -8.02 -8.18 -21.41
CA LEU A 408 -7.75 -7.15 -20.39
C LEU A 408 -6.29 -6.74 -20.32
N ASN A 409 -5.40 -7.53 -20.91
CA ASN A 409 -4.03 -7.10 -21.12
C ASN A 409 -4.00 -6.21 -22.37
N LEU A 410 -3.55 -4.96 -22.25
CA LEU A 410 -3.53 -4.02 -23.37
C LEU A 410 -2.75 -4.54 -24.57
N GLU A 411 -1.67 -5.25 -24.30
CA GLU A 411 -0.81 -5.84 -25.33
C GLU A 411 -1.28 -7.25 -25.72
N ARG A 412 -2.25 -7.84 -25.02
CA ARG A 412 -2.64 -9.26 -25.15
C ARG A 412 -1.43 -10.20 -25.03
N TYR A 413 -0.39 -9.75 -24.34
CA TYR A 413 0.90 -10.42 -24.22
C TYR A 413 1.31 -10.52 -22.75
N THR A 414 1.59 -11.74 -22.29
CA THR A 414 2.12 -11.99 -20.94
C THR A 414 3.58 -12.45 -21.06
N PRO A 415 4.55 -11.66 -20.57
CA PRO A 415 5.94 -12.04 -20.61
C PRO A 415 6.23 -13.23 -19.69
N LYS A 416 7.36 -13.90 -19.92
CA LYS A 416 7.89 -14.93 -19.02
C LYS A 416 8.98 -14.34 -18.14
N LEU A 417 8.65 -14.04 -16.89
CA LEU A 417 9.60 -13.59 -15.88
C LEU A 417 9.08 -13.83 -14.46
N ASP A 418 9.97 -13.75 -13.49
CA ASP A 418 9.59 -13.60 -12.09
C ASP A 418 9.56 -12.13 -11.69
N ILE A 419 8.57 -11.76 -10.89
CA ILE A 419 8.39 -10.40 -10.36
C ILE A 419 8.51 -10.45 -8.83
N ARG A 420 9.41 -9.63 -8.30
CA ARG A 420 9.75 -9.38 -6.89
C ARG A 420 10.15 -7.90 -6.72
N MET A 421 9.25 -6.99 -7.09
CA MET A 421 9.55 -5.54 -7.11
C MET A 421 9.56 -4.95 -5.70
N SER A 422 10.65 -4.26 -5.36
CA SER A 422 10.82 -3.61 -4.05
C SER A 422 9.74 -2.58 -3.73
N GLU A 423 9.25 -1.88 -4.73
CA GLU A 423 8.26 -0.82 -4.62
C GLU A 423 6.82 -1.36 -4.58
N GLY A 424 6.62 -2.68 -4.63
CA GLY A 424 5.30 -3.33 -4.67
C GLY A 424 4.67 -3.26 -6.06
N TRP A 425 3.51 -3.87 -6.31
CA TRP A 425 2.95 -3.89 -7.68
C TRP A 425 2.34 -2.54 -8.10
N ALA A 426 1.88 -1.74 -7.14
CA ALA A 426 0.92 -0.66 -7.40
C ALA A 426 1.52 0.62 -8.00
N HIS A 427 2.84 0.68 -8.18
CA HIS A 427 3.49 1.75 -8.93
C HIS A 427 3.44 1.50 -10.45
N THR A 428 3.09 0.29 -10.88
CA THR A 428 2.96 -0.11 -12.29
C THR A 428 1.50 -0.32 -12.69
N PHE A 429 1.26 -0.73 -13.93
CA PHE A 429 -0.04 -1.26 -14.38
C PHE A 429 0.00 -2.77 -14.64
N ILE A 430 0.88 -3.55 -13.99
CA ILE A 430 0.85 -5.02 -14.10
C ILE A 430 -0.39 -5.65 -13.46
N GLN A 431 -1.20 -4.83 -12.80
CA GLN A 431 -2.57 -5.08 -12.37
C GLN A 431 -3.42 -3.88 -12.82
N THR A 432 -4.74 -4.06 -12.79
CA THR A 432 -5.70 -3.03 -13.24
C THR A 432 -5.64 -1.79 -12.35
N GLU A 433 -5.56 -2.03 -11.04
CA GLU A 433 -5.28 -1.04 -10.03
C GLU A 433 -3.85 -0.50 -10.21
N GLY A 434 -3.63 0.78 -9.89
CA GLY A 434 -2.28 1.35 -9.82
C GLY A 434 -2.35 2.74 -9.23
N ILE A 435 -1.68 2.98 -8.09
CA ILE A 435 -1.87 4.19 -7.26
C ILE A 435 -1.45 5.46 -8.02
N MET A 436 -0.66 5.36 -9.09
CA MET A 436 -0.28 6.50 -9.95
C MET A 436 -1.49 7.28 -10.51
N ARG A 437 -2.67 6.66 -10.64
CA ARG A 437 -3.89 7.38 -11.03
C ARG A 437 -4.39 8.36 -9.96
N LEU A 438 -4.03 8.13 -8.71
CA LEU A 438 -4.34 9.00 -7.56
C LEU A 438 -3.21 9.97 -7.24
N LEU A 439 -1.98 9.68 -7.69
CA LEU A 439 -0.77 10.40 -7.28
C LEU A 439 -0.20 11.36 -8.32
N ASN A 440 -0.62 11.27 -9.58
CA ASN A 440 -0.21 12.28 -10.55
C ASN A 440 -0.65 13.69 -10.10
N PRO A 441 0.06 14.75 -10.50
CA PRO A 441 -0.17 16.10 -9.98
C PRO A 441 -1.64 16.56 -10.06
N GLN A 442 -2.32 16.30 -11.18
CA GLN A 442 -3.72 16.68 -11.38
C GLN A 442 -4.66 15.92 -10.45
N ALA A 443 -4.46 14.60 -10.27
CA ALA A 443 -5.32 13.80 -9.41
C ALA A 443 -5.23 14.20 -7.93
N ARG A 444 -4.05 14.63 -7.45
CA ARG A 444 -3.85 15.07 -6.06
C ARG A 444 -4.50 16.42 -5.72
N GLU A 445 -5.03 17.14 -6.71
CA GLU A 445 -5.82 18.35 -6.46
C GLU A 445 -7.21 18.01 -5.90
N LYS A 446 -7.69 16.79 -6.13
CA LYS A 446 -8.97 16.28 -5.64
C LYS A 446 -8.95 16.15 -4.12
N LYS A 447 -10.03 16.57 -3.47
CA LYS A 447 -10.19 16.50 -2.02
C LYS A 447 -11.68 16.54 -1.64
N PRO A 448 -12.05 15.97 -0.48
CA PRO A 448 -13.40 16.10 0.05
C PRO A 448 -13.67 17.54 0.53
N ALA A 449 -14.94 17.84 0.78
CA ALA A 449 -15.35 19.11 1.35
C ALA A 449 -14.69 19.36 2.72
N GLY A 450 -14.42 20.63 3.05
CA GLY A 450 -13.82 21.01 4.33
C GLY A 450 -12.32 20.71 4.47
N THR A 451 -11.68 20.13 3.45
CA THR A 451 -10.24 19.79 3.48
C THR A 451 -9.43 20.80 2.68
N THR A 452 -8.40 21.40 3.30
CA THR A 452 -7.52 22.37 2.65
C THR A 452 -6.52 21.68 1.73
N ARG A 453 -5.87 20.63 2.25
CA ARG A 453 -4.90 19.80 1.56
C ARG A 453 -5.22 18.33 1.83
N PHE A 454 -5.30 17.53 0.77
CA PHE A 454 -5.47 16.09 0.89
C PHE A 454 -4.11 15.39 0.88
N HIS A 455 -3.90 14.49 1.82
CA HIS A 455 -2.63 13.80 2.05
C HIS A 455 -2.71 12.33 1.61
N HIS A 456 -1.60 11.82 1.09
CA HIS A 456 -1.50 10.44 0.64
C HIS A 456 -0.52 9.66 1.50
N TYR A 457 -0.98 8.57 2.11
CA TYR A 457 -0.17 7.76 3.01
C TYR A 457 0.06 6.37 2.41
N ILE A 458 1.24 5.82 2.65
CA ILE A 458 1.43 4.37 2.65
C ILE A 458 1.59 3.96 4.09
N THR A 459 0.62 3.24 4.65
CA THR A 459 0.64 2.87 6.08
C THR A 459 1.22 1.50 6.34
N GLU A 460 1.38 0.69 5.28
CA GLU A 460 2.14 -0.56 5.32
C GLU A 460 2.83 -0.79 3.97
N HIS A 461 4.14 -0.96 4.01
CA HIS A 461 4.95 -1.40 2.88
C HIS A 461 6.25 -2.01 3.36
N GLY A 462 6.71 -3.06 2.72
CA GLY A 462 7.94 -3.72 3.09
C GLY A 462 8.09 -5.01 2.30
N VAL A 463 9.12 -5.77 2.62
CA VAL A 463 9.39 -7.04 1.98
C VAL A 463 9.57 -8.13 3.03
N VAL A 464 8.93 -9.28 2.82
CA VAL A 464 9.27 -10.54 3.48
C VAL A 464 10.27 -11.28 2.58
N PRO A 465 11.57 -11.34 2.89
CA PRO A 465 12.53 -12.02 2.02
C PRO A 465 12.17 -13.48 1.73
N ALA A 466 11.56 -14.18 2.69
CA ALA A 466 11.10 -15.55 2.48
C ALA A 466 10.04 -15.68 1.37
N GLU A 467 9.15 -14.70 1.20
CA GLU A 467 8.16 -14.67 0.11
C GLU A 467 8.80 -14.39 -1.25
N CYS A 468 10.01 -13.80 -1.26
CA CYS A 468 10.86 -13.67 -2.44
C CYS A 468 11.64 -14.96 -2.75
N GLY A 469 11.57 -15.99 -1.90
CA GLY A 469 12.39 -17.20 -2.01
C GLY A 469 13.79 -17.07 -1.38
N VAL A 470 14.03 -16.03 -0.58
CA VAL A 470 15.30 -15.77 0.09
C VAL A 470 15.26 -16.29 1.53
N THR A 471 16.09 -17.28 1.83
CA THR A 471 16.20 -17.88 3.17
C THR A 471 17.52 -17.56 3.87
N ASP A 472 18.55 -17.16 3.12
CA ASP A 472 19.82 -16.71 3.66
C ASP A 472 19.67 -15.36 4.39
N THR A 473 20.35 -15.22 5.52
CA THR A 473 20.18 -14.03 6.38
C THR A 473 20.82 -12.78 5.79
N ASP A 474 22.01 -12.89 5.20
CA ASP A 474 22.72 -11.74 4.63
C ASP A 474 21.99 -11.24 3.39
N GLU A 475 21.52 -12.17 2.56
CA GLU A 475 20.70 -11.87 1.39
C GLU A 475 19.33 -11.29 1.80
N ALA A 476 18.72 -11.77 2.88
CA ALA A 476 17.50 -11.17 3.43
C ALA A 476 17.72 -9.72 3.87
N TRP A 477 18.86 -9.40 4.51
CA TRP A 477 19.21 -8.01 4.84
C TRP A 477 19.47 -7.16 3.59
N ARG A 478 20.09 -7.71 2.55
CA ARG A 478 20.29 -7.01 1.27
C ARG A 478 18.96 -6.64 0.63
N VAL A 479 18.04 -7.60 0.49
CA VAL A 479 16.71 -7.38 -0.10
C VAL A 479 15.92 -6.33 0.68
N LYS A 480 15.95 -6.36 2.03
CA LYS A 480 15.34 -5.31 2.86
C LYS A 480 15.98 -3.94 2.67
N THR A 481 17.31 -3.89 2.55
CA THR A 481 18.04 -2.65 2.29
C THR A 481 17.60 -2.01 0.97
N TYR A 482 17.49 -2.82 -0.08
CA TYR A 482 17.06 -2.37 -1.40
C TYR A 482 15.61 -1.92 -1.38
N CYS A 483 14.73 -2.70 -0.73
CA CYS A 483 13.32 -2.37 -0.58
C CYS A 483 13.13 -1.03 0.16
N ALA A 484 13.82 -0.82 1.28
CA ALA A 484 13.74 0.43 2.03
C ALA A 484 14.16 1.64 1.18
N LEU A 485 15.34 1.59 0.56
CA LEU A 485 15.85 2.71 -0.25
C LEU A 485 14.93 3.01 -1.45
N ARG A 486 14.59 1.98 -2.24
CA ARG A 486 13.77 2.11 -3.45
C ARG A 486 12.40 2.68 -3.13
N SER A 487 11.74 2.11 -2.12
CA SER A 487 10.37 2.48 -1.78
C SER A 487 10.27 3.89 -1.22
N PHE A 488 11.15 4.29 -0.31
CA PHE A 488 11.16 5.68 0.18
C PHE A 488 11.46 6.67 -0.94
N CYS A 489 12.45 6.40 -1.80
CA CYS A 489 12.77 7.30 -2.91
C CYS A 489 11.61 7.42 -3.89
N LEU A 490 11.03 6.30 -4.34
CA LEU A 490 9.95 6.31 -5.32
C LEU A 490 8.70 6.95 -4.75
N TRP A 491 8.16 6.42 -3.65
CA TRP A 491 6.84 6.80 -3.18
C TRP A 491 6.78 8.24 -2.70
N MET A 492 7.81 8.70 -2.00
CA MET A 492 7.91 10.10 -1.57
C MET A 492 8.08 11.06 -2.75
N ASN A 493 8.80 10.65 -3.81
CA ASN A 493 8.90 11.45 -5.02
C ASN A 493 7.56 11.50 -5.77
N LYS A 494 6.88 10.36 -5.87
CA LYS A 494 5.62 10.24 -6.59
C LYS A 494 4.41 10.71 -5.78
N GLY A 495 4.62 11.34 -4.63
CA GLY A 495 3.57 12.13 -3.99
C GLY A 495 2.93 11.54 -2.75
N ILE A 496 3.47 10.43 -2.23
CA ILE A 496 3.18 9.99 -0.87
C ILE A 496 3.81 11.00 0.11
N ASP A 497 3.04 11.35 1.13
CA ASP A 497 3.40 12.30 2.17
C ASP A 497 4.05 11.64 3.37
N VAL A 498 3.62 10.43 3.70
CA VAL A 498 4.17 9.60 4.78
C VAL A 498 4.12 8.16 4.33
N MET A 499 5.26 7.48 4.43
CA MET A 499 5.36 6.06 4.18
C MET A 499 5.83 5.36 5.46
N HIS A 500 5.06 4.37 5.92
CA HIS A 500 5.41 3.55 7.06
C HIS A 500 5.94 2.20 6.59
N TYR A 501 7.24 1.98 6.79
CA TYR A 501 7.84 0.68 6.53
C TYR A 501 7.28 -0.34 7.53
N PHE A 502 6.67 -1.42 7.05
CA PHE A 502 6.23 -2.55 7.86
C PHE A 502 7.42 -3.51 7.96
N GLN A 503 8.03 -3.73 9.13
CA GLN A 503 7.72 -3.16 10.45
C GLN A 503 8.99 -2.88 11.26
N ALA A 504 8.84 -2.26 12.44
CA ALA A 504 9.97 -1.86 13.28
C ALA A 504 10.86 -3.04 13.68
N ALA A 505 10.32 -4.10 14.30
CA ALA A 505 11.09 -5.27 14.72
C ALA A 505 10.44 -6.58 14.25
N ASP A 506 11.27 -7.51 13.79
CA ASP A 506 10.89 -8.87 13.39
C ASP A 506 12.16 -9.75 13.32
N LYS A 507 11.99 -11.04 13.07
CA LYS A 507 13.09 -11.96 12.73
C LYS A 507 13.79 -11.52 11.42
N PRO A 508 15.04 -11.94 11.15
CA PRO A 508 15.77 -11.53 9.96
C PRO A 508 15.05 -11.80 8.63
N GLY A 509 14.42 -12.97 8.48
CA GLY A 509 13.61 -13.33 7.30
C GLY A 509 12.19 -12.76 7.28
N GLY A 510 11.81 -11.96 8.29
CA GLY A 510 10.59 -11.16 8.32
C GLY A 510 10.86 -9.72 7.84
N MET A 511 9.92 -8.81 8.08
CA MET A 511 10.02 -7.44 7.53
C MET A 511 10.70 -6.43 8.49
N GLY A 512 11.31 -6.89 9.58
CA GLY A 512 11.88 -6.02 10.63
C GLY A 512 13.07 -5.19 10.16
N LEU A 513 13.11 -3.90 10.54
CA LEU A 513 14.27 -3.02 10.40
C LEU A 513 15.26 -3.13 11.56
N LEU A 514 14.76 -3.18 12.79
CA LEU A 514 15.57 -3.27 14.01
C LEU A 514 16.28 -4.61 14.15
N PRO A 515 17.30 -4.70 15.01
CA PRO A 515 17.84 -5.98 15.47
C PRO A 515 16.74 -6.88 16.01
N PHE A 516 16.72 -8.14 15.59
CA PHE A 516 15.65 -9.09 15.95
C PHE A 516 15.61 -9.39 17.46
N ASP A 517 16.72 -9.16 18.17
CA ASP A 517 16.91 -9.34 19.61
C ASP A 517 16.89 -8.01 20.39
N ILE A 518 16.22 -6.97 19.86
CA ILE A 518 16.06 -5.64 20.49
C ILE A 518 15.71 -5.68 21.98
N SER A 519 14.93 -6.68 22.42
CA SER A 519 14.54 -6.88 23.82
C SER A 519 15.71 -7.21 24.76
N ARG A 520 16.86 -7.63 24.22
CA ARG A 520 18.08 -8.01 24.96
C ARG A 520 19.17 -6.94 24.91
N LEU A 521 19.02 -5.91 24.08
CA LEU A 521 20.02 -4.85 23.98
C LEU A 521 20.08 -4.03 25.28
N PRO A 522 21.28 -3.60 25.72
CA PRO A 522 21.41 -2.76 26.90
C PRO A 522 20.82 -1.36 26.64
N ALA A 523 20.42 -0.67 27.71
CA ALA A 523 19.77 0.64 27.61
C ALA A 523 20.65 1.70 26.91
N ASP A 524 21.97 1.57 27.02
CA ASP A 524 22.99 2.43 26.42
C ASP A 524 23.51 1.92 25.07
N ALA A 525 22.87 0.90 24.46
CA ALA A 525 23.25 0.38 23.15
C ALA A 525 23.38 1.51 22.11
N ARG A 526 24.59 1.70 21.60
CA ARG A 526 24.87 2.76 20.62
C ARG A 526 24.46 2.28 19.24
N TRP A 527 23.84 3.17 18.47
CA TRP A 527 23.36 2.87 17.12
C TRP A 527 24.43 2.24 16.22
N ASN A 528 25.64 2.80 16.22
CA ASN A 528 26.74 2.31 15.38
C ASN A 528 27.11 0.85 15.66
N ASP A 529 26.87 0.36 16.87
CA ASP A 529 27.22 -0.99 17.30
C ASP A 529 26.13 -2.01 16.90
N VAL A 530 24.88 -1.57 16.76
CA VAL A 530 23.72 -2.48 16.61
C VAL A 530 22.89 -2.26 15.34
N ALA A 531 23.11 -1.17 14.60
CA ALA A 531 22.32 -0.87 13.41
C ALA A 531 22.44 -1.96 12.34
N THR A 532 21.29 -2.42 11.87
CA THR A 532 21.18 -3.39 10.78
C THR A 532 21.54 -2.75 9.43
N PRO A 533 21.83 -3.54 8.38
CA PRO A 533 22.10 -3.00 7.04
C PRO A 533 21.06 -2.00 6.49
N PRO A 534 19.74 -2.26 6.54
CA PRO A 534 18.75 -1.28 6.06
C PRO A 534 18.76 0.00 6.90
N MET A 535 18.96 -0.10 8.22
CA MET A 535 19.07 1.09 9.08
C MET A 535 20.25 1.97 8.68
N ARG A 536 21.41 1.37 8.36
CA ARG A 536 22.60 2.11 7.94
C ARG A 536 22.40 2.81 6.61
N ALA A 537 21.83 2.12 5.63
CA ALA A 537 21.55 2.69 4.33
C ALA A 537 20.51 3.82 4.40
N MET A 538 19.45 3.66 5.22
CA MET A 538 18.46 4.71 5.46
C MET A 538 19.07 5.93 6.14
N GLN A 539 19.96 5.74 7.11
CA GLN A 539 20.67 6.84 7.76
C GLN A 539 21.55 7.60 6.75
N ALA A 540 22.33 6.89 5.95
CA ALA A 540 23.18 7.48 4.91
C ALA A 540 22.35 8.25 3.87
N MET A 541 21.22 7.69 3.43
CA MET A 541 20.26 8.36 2.55
C MET A 541 19.74 9.65 3.17
N ARG A 542 19.26 9.60 4.43
CA ARG A 542 18.79 10.79 5.17
C ARG A 542 19.87 11.86 5.27
N ASP A 543 21.12 11.50 5.56
CA ASP A 543 22.21 12.47 5.72
C ASP A 543 22.51 13.26 4.45
N ILE A 544 22.24 12.68 3.28
CA ILE A 544 22.40 13.40 2.01
C ILE A 544 21.31 14.48 1.85
N PHE A 545 20.16 14.32 2.50
CA PHE A 545 19.10 15.33 2.58
C PHE A 545 19.27 16.30 3.76
N ALA A 546 20.29 16.14 4.62
CA ALA A 546 20.48 17.01 5.78
C ALA A 546 20.59 18.48 5.37
N GLY A 547 19.98 19.35 6.18
CA GLY A 547 19.87 20.79 5.87
C GLY A 547 18.81 21.12 4.82
N ALA A 548 17.91 20.19 4.49
CA ALA A 548 16.77 20.51 3.63
C ALA A 548 15.83 21.51 4.31
N GLU A 549 15.46 22.53 3.55
CA GLU A 549 14.56 23.61 3.93
C GLU A 549 13.24 23.50 3.13
N PRO A 550 12.14 24.10 3.61
CA PRO A 550 10.94 24.26 2.80
C PRO A 550 11.24 25.01 1.51
N VAL A 551 10.76 24.48 0.39
CA VAL A 551 10.87 25.11 -0.93
C VAL A 551 9.44 25.31 -1.45
N GLU A 552 8.99 26.57 -1.48
CA GLU A 552 7.61 26.90 -1.86
C GLU A 552 7.30 26.56 -3.31
N THR A 553 8.23 26.91 -4.21
CA THR A 553 8.10 26.63 -5.65
C THR A 553 9.34 25.89 -6.12
N PRO A 554 9.30 24.53 -6.16
CA PRO A 554 10.40 23.75 -6.67
C PRO A 554 10.71 24.08 -8.14
N VAL A 555 11.99 23.95 -8.53
CA VAL A 555 12.40 24.10 -9.92
C VAL A 555 11.67 23.09 -10.81
N ARG A 556 11.40 23.47 -12.05
CA ARG A 556 10.85 22.56 -13.06
C ARG A 556 11.99 21.96 -13.86
N LEU A 557 12.10 20.64 -13.84
CA LEU A 557 13.14 19.92 -14.57
C LEU A 557 12.54 19.14 -15.72
N ASP A 558 13.37 18.92 -16.72
CA ASP A 558 13.22 17.87 -17.72
C ASP A 558 14.56 17.13 -17.82
N VAL A 559 14.54 15.89 -18.31
CA VAL A 559 15.75 15.09 -18.45
C VAL A 559 15.65 14.22 -19.69
N ASP A 560 16.74 14.15 -20.45
CA ASP A 560 16.94 13.12 -21.46
C ASP A 560 17.91 12.07 -20.90
N ILE A 561 17.63 10.80 -21.20
CA ILE A 561 18.46 9.67 -20.78
C ILE A 561 18.98 8.92 -22.02
N GLU A 562 20.29 8.67 -22.05
CA GLU A 562 20.93 7.94 -23.14
C GLU A 562 21.93 6.94 -22.56
N PRO A 563 21.78 5.63 -22.80
CA PRO A 563 22.78 4.66 -22.35
C PRO A 563 24.08 4.83 -23.14
N THR A 564 25.23 4.82 -22.44
CA THR A 564 26.56 4.93 -23.09
C THR A 564 27.25 3.56 -23.27
N GLY A 565 26.57 2.49 -22.90
CA GLY A 565 27.02 1.11 -23.05
C GLY A 565 25.85 0.13 -23.20
N PRO A 566 26.12 -1.20 -23.16
CA PRO A 566 25.08 -2.21 -23.21
C PRO A 566 24.08 -2.04 -22.06
N VAL A 567 22.79 -2.13 -22.37
CA VAL A 567 21.70 -2.15 -21.38
C VAL A 567 21.08 -3.53 -21.29
N GLY A 568 20.75 -3.94 -20.07
CA GLY A 568 20.01 -5.17 -19.82
C GLY A 568 18.53 -5.07 -20.23
N GLN A 569 17.83 -6.18 -20.06
CA GLN A 569 16.41 -6.31 -20.37
C GLN A 569 15.65 -6.86 -19.17
N ILE A 570 14.44 -6.34 -18.97
CA ILE A 570 13.45 -6.90 -18.05
C ILE A 570 12.83 -8.15 -18.67
N PHE A 571 12.45 -8.09 -19.94
CA PHE A 571 12.05 -9.25 -20.75
C PHE A 571 12.26 -8.98 -22.25
N ALA A 572 12.37 -10.05 -23.04
CA ALA A 572 12.74 -9.98 -24.45
C ALA A 572 11.61 -9.59 -25.41
N GLY A 573 10.33 -9.74 -25.01
CA GLY A 573 9.19 -9.57 -25.89
C GLY A 573 8.90 -10.83 -26.73
N ASP A 574 8.33 -10.66 -27.91
CA ASP A 574 8.17 -11.70 -28.94
C ASP A 574 8.27 -11.08 -30.36
N GLY A 575 7.73 -11.74 -31.39
CA GLY A 575 7.79 -11.23 -32.77
C GLY A 575 6.92 -9.98 -33.01
N ASP A 576 5.89 -9.78 -32.20
CA ASP A 576 4.91 -8.68 -32.33
C ASP A 576 5.09 -7.62 -31.22
N HIS A 577 5.81 -7.95 -30.15
CA HIS A 577 6.03 -7.08 -29.00
C HIS A 577 7.53 -6.85 -28.74
N PRO A 578 7.98 -5.59 -28.58
CA PRO A 578 9.39 -5.28 -28.36
C PRO A 578 9.90 -5.78 -26.99
N PRO A 579 11.21 -5.84 -26.76
CA PRO A 579 11.74 -6.01 -25.40
C PRO A 579 11.39 -4.81 -24.51
N LEU A 580 11.28 -5.06 -23.20
CA LEU A 580 11.31 -4.01 -22.18
C LEU A 580 12.72 -3.97 -21.59
N THR A 581 13.41 -2.85 -21.72
CA THR A 581 14.83 -2.68 -21.38
C THR A 581 15.03 -1.99 -20.03
N HIS A 582 16.27 -2.00 -19.52
CA HIS A 582 16.62 -1.23 -18.32
C HIS A 582 16.48 0.27 -18.50
N GLN A 583 16.65 0.79 -19.73
CA GLN A 583 16.40 2.20 -20.06
C GLN A 583 14.91 2.56 -19.85
N ASP A 584 14.00 1.64 -20.20
CA ASP A 584 12.55 1.87 -20.06
C ASP A 584 12.11 2.02 -18.60
N VAL A 585 12.85 1.42 -17.67
CA VAL A 585 12.58 1.43 -16.23
C VAL A 585 13.62 2.22 -15.43
N PHE A 586 14.34 3.14 -16.08
CA PHE A 586 15.26 4.06 -15.40
C PHE A 586 14.49 5.04 -14.49
N ALA A 587 14.85 5.11 -13.22
CA ALA A 587 14.25 6.02 -12.25
C ALA A 587 15.08 7.30 -12.11
N PHE A 588 14.42 8.47 -12.23
CA PHE A 588 14.98 9.79 -11.98
C PHE A 588 13.98 10.57 -11.10
N LEU A 589 14.32 10.75 -9.82
CA LEU A 589 13.34 11.10 -8.78
C LEU A 589 13.70 12.39 -8.01
N PRO A 590 13.71 13.57 -8.64
CA PRO A 590 14.35 14.75 -8.06
C PRO A 590 13.64 15.28 -6.81
N PHE A 591 14.44 15.63 -5.81
CA PHE A 591 14.03 16.40 -4.64
C PHE A 591 14.87 17.67 -4.52
N GLN A 592 14.22 18.80 -4.28
CA GLN A 592 14.90 20.05 -3.99
C GLN A 592 15.03 20.23 -2.47
N THR A 593 16.27 20.42 -2.02
CA THR A 593 16.60 20.54 -0.59
C THR A 593 16.77 21.99 -0.16
N ASN A 594 17.10 22.90 -1.07
CA ASN A 594 17.07 24.35 -0.84
C ASN A 594 17.01 25.06 -2.20
N ALA A 595 17.10 26.39 -2.22
CA ALA A 595 16.99 27.20 -3.44
C ALA A 595 17.93 26.78 -4.58
N ARG A 596 19.07 26.13 -4.29
CA ARG A 596 20.16 25.85 -5.24
C ARG A 596 20.72 24.43 -5.14
N ARG A 597 19.96 23.49 -4.58
CA ARG A 597 20.42 22.12 -4.34
C ARG A 597 19.36 21.06 -4.56
N LEU A 598 19.67 20.09 -5.42
CA LEU A 598 18.88 18.90 -5.70
C LEU A 598 19.57 17.65 -5.14
N VAL A 599 18.76 16.71 -4.68
CA VAL A 599 19.13 15.32 -4.43
C VAL A 599 18.24 14.46 -5.31
N ILE A 600 18.83 13.68 -6.20
CA ILE A 600 18.12 12.94 -7.24
C ILE A 600 18.52 11.47 -7.12
N PRO A 601 17.70 10.63 -6.46
CA PRO A 601 17.79 9.18 -6.58
C PRO A 601 17.71 8.76 -8.05
N ILE A 602 18.74 8.03 -8.49
CA ILE A 602 18.83 7.40 -9.81
C ILE A 602 19.14 5.92 -9.67
N TYR A 603 18.42 5.08 -10.41
CA TYR A 603 18.61 3.62 -10.43
C TYR A 603 17.80 2.98 -11.57
N VAL A 604 18.06 1.70 -11.85
CA VAL A 604 17.21 0.88 -12.73
C VAL A 604 16.22 0.11 -11.85
N MET A 605 14.93 0.28 -12.11
CA MET A 605 13.86 -0.38 -11.36
C MET A 605 13.68 -1.83 -11.82
N THR A 606 14.61 -2.70 -11.44
CA THR A 606 14.55 -4.13 -11.78
C THR A 606 13.28 -4.78 -11.22
N TYR A 607 12.73 -5.75 -11.97
CA TYR A 607 11.51 -6.44 -11.58
C TYR A 607 11.77 -7.55 -10.56
N ASP A 608 13.01 -8.04 -10.47
CA ASP A 608 13.42 -9.09 -9.54
C ASP A 608 14.56 -8.62 -8.65
N VAL A 609 14.24 -8.18 -7.43
CA VAL A 609 15.24 -7.68 -6.45
C VAL A 609 16.26 -8.76 -6.02
N THR A 610 15.95 -10.03 -6.25
CA THR A 610 16.85 -11.14 -5.88
C THR A 610 17.96 -11.35 -6.90
N GLN A 611 17.77 -10.87 -8.13
CA GLN A 611 18.80 -10.88 -9.15
C GLN A 611 19.69 -9.65 -9.01
N ARG A 612 21.00 -9.86 -9.15
CA ARG A 612 21.98 -8.78 -9.11
C ARG A 612 22.13 -8.18 -10.49
N MET A 613 21.94 -6.86 -10.59
CA MET A 613 22.24 -6.12 -11.80
C MET A 613 23.71 -5.66 -11.79
N PRO A 614 24.49 -5.86 -12.88
CA PRO A 614 25.76 -5.17 -13.03
C PRO A 614 25.54 -3.64 -13.12
N GLU A 615 26.57 -2.85 -12.80
CA GLU A 615 26.48 -1.40 -13.02
C GLU A 615 26.32 -1.10 -14.51
N GLU A 616 25.44 -0.16 -14.84
CA GLU A 616 25.25 0.37 -16.18
C GLU A 616 25.56 1.88 -16.19
N THR A 617 25.95 2.39 -17.35
CA THR A 617 26.32 3.81 -17.52
C THR A 617 25.34 4.53 -18.43
N TYR A 618 24.88 5.70 -17.98
CA TYR A 618 23.96 6.55 -18.71
C TYR A 618 24.50 7.97 -18.77
N GLN A 619 24.32 8.62 -19.91
CA GLN A 619 24.44 10.06 -20.08
C GLN A 619 23.08 10.70 -19.78
N LEU A 620 23.05 11.55 -18.76
CA LEU A 620 21.89 12.37 -18.44
C LEU A 620 22.08 13.76 -19.02
N THR A 621 21.02 14.33 -19.60
CA THR A 621 20.94 15.76 -19.95
C THR A 621 19.83 16.40 -19.13
N VAL A 622 20.17 17.00 -18.00
CA VAL A 622 19.20 17.63 -17.08
C VAL A 622 18.99 19.09 -17.50
N LYS A 623 17.74 19.49 -17.71
CA LYS A 623 17.31 20.81 -18.17
C LYS A 623 16.51 21.52 -17.09
N GLY A 624 16.42 22.85 -17.18
CA GLY A 624 15.57 23.66 -16.31
C GLY A 624 16.22 24.12 -15.00
N LEU A 625 17.54 23.96 -14.88
CA LEU A 625 18.31 24.71 -13.89
C LEU A 625 18.30 26.21 -14.27
N ASP A 626 18.25 27.10 -13.30
CA ASP A 626 18.25 28.56 -13.51
C ASP A 626 19.68 29.16 -13.43
N ALA A 627 20.70 28.32 -13.26
CA ALA A 627 22.12 28.69 -13.35
C ALA A 627 22.98 27.44 -13.67
N GLU A 628 24.26 27.67 -13.95
CA GLU A 628 25.23 26.60 -14.21
C GLU A 628 25.49 25.73 -12.97
N ALA A 629 25.53 24.42 -13.16
CA ALA A 629 25.88 23.49 -12.09
C ALA A 629 27.33 23.72 -11.64
N LYS A 630 27.49 24.08 -10.36
CA LYS A 630 28.78 24.30 -9.70
C LYS A 630 29.41 22.99 -9.23
N SER A 631 28.58 22.07 -8.74
CA SER A 631 29.04 20.79 -8.22
C SER A 631 28.03 19.68 -8.53
N VAL A 632 28.55 18.53 -8.97
CA VAL A 632 27.75 17.33 -9.22
C VAL A 632 28.46 16.13 -8.58
N ARG A 633 27.77 15.44 -7.67
CA ARG A 633 28.31 14.28 -6.96
C ARG A 633 27.34 13.11 -7.00
N LEU A 634 27.86 11.90 -7.21
CA LEU A 634 27.09 10.67 -7.05
C LEU A 634 27.48 10.00 -5.74
N ILE A 635 26.49 9.71 -4.89
CA ILE A 635 26.69 9.11 -3.58
C ILE A 635 25.94 7.79 -3.49
N ASP A 636 26.66 6.73 -3.13
CA ASP A 636 26.09 5.42 -2.87
C ASP A 636 25.80 5.27 -1.36
N PRO A 637 24.52 5.20 -0.95
CA PRO A 637 24.14 5.14 0.46
C PRO A 637 24.45 3.78 1.12
N ILE A 638 24.74 2.73 0.33
CA ILE A 638 25.08 1.41 0.87
C ILE A 638 26.59 1.32 1.12
N THR A 639 27.40 1.75 0.17
CA THR A 639 28.87 1.64 0.27
C THR A 639 29.53 2.88 0.87
N GLY A 640 28.82 4.00 0.92
CA GLY A 640 29.36 5.31 1.31
C GLY A 640 30.26 5.96 0.25
N ARG A 641 30.44 5.32 -0.92
CA ARG A 641 31.27 5.84 -2.01
C ARG A 641 30.71 7.17 -2.51
N ARG A 642 31.61 8.14 -2.72
CA ARG A 642 31.30 9.47 -3.26
C ARG A 642 32.15 9.71 -4.49
N GLU A 643 31.52 10.03 -5.60
CA GLU A 643 32.17 10.29 -6.88
C GLU A 643 31.85 11.72 -7.33
N GLN A 644 32.87 12.52 -7.60
CA GLN A 644 32.70 13.84 -8.21
C GLN A 644 32.57 13.65 -9.72
N LEU A 645 31.48 14.14 -10.29
CA LEU A 645 31.21 14.03 -11.72
C LEU A 645 31.47 15.39 -12.37
N PRO A 646 32.25 15.47 -13.47
CA PRO A 646 32.46 16.70 -14.19
C PRO A 646 31.20 17.05 -15.01
N PRO A 647 30.42 18.09 -14.64
CA PRO A 647 29.33 18.52 -15.49
C PRO A 647 29.88 19.12 -16.78
N THR A 648 29.24 18.83 -17.91
CA THR A 648 29.45 19.53 -19.18
C THR A 648 28.15 20.24 -19.59
N GLY A 649 28.23 21.24 -20.45
CA GLY A 649 27.06 22.05 -20.83
C GLY A 649 27.10 23.46 -20.24
N GLY A 650 25.93 24.11 -20.11
CA GLY A 650 25.81 25.50 -19.65
C GLY A 650 24.53 25.71 -18.84
N ALA A 651 24.16 26.97 -18.58
CA ALA A 651 23.07 27.31 -17.65
C ALA A 651 21.71 26.66 -18.00
N ALA A 652 21.44 26.41 -19.28
CA ALA A 652 20.16 25.85 -19.72
C ALA A 652 20.07 24.31 -19.61
N SER A 653 21.21 23.62 -19.62
CA SER A 653 21.25 22.16 -19.57
C SER A 653 22.62 21.65 -19.10
N VAL A 654 22.61 20.72 -18.15
CA VAL A 654 23.81 20.05 -17.65
C VAL A 654 23.84 18.59 -18.12
N ARG A 655 24.97 18.18 -18.67
CA ARG A 655 25.26 16.82 -19.14
C ARG A 655 26.19 16.13 -18.15
N ILE A 656 25.75 14.97 -17.65
CA ILE A 656 26.43 14.21 -16.61
C ILE A 656 26.40 12.72 -16.98
N GLU A 657 27.55 12.07 -17.03
CA GLU A 657 27.62 10.60 -17.11
C GLU A 657 27.52 10.01 -15.70
N VAL A 658 26.65 9.00 -15.52
CA VAL A 658 26.38 8.38 -14.22
C VAL A 658 26.42 6.86 -14.31
N LYS A 659 26.90 6.22 -13.23
CA LYS A 659 26.84 4.77 -13.04
C LYS A 659 25.67 4.40 -12.15
N VAL A 660 24.70 3.68 -12.68
CA VAL A 660 23.50 3.25 -11.96
C VAL A 660 23.55 1.77 -11.57
N ALA A 661 22.80 1.44 -10.54
CA ALA A 661 22.59 0.09 -10.03
C ALA A 661 21.08 -0.20 -9.94
N ASP A 662 20.70 -1.37 -9.42
CA ASP A 662 19.32 -1.77 -9.14
C ASP A 662 18.76 -1.24 -7.81
N TYR A 663 19.48 -0.31 -7.18
CA TYR A 663 19.08 0.43 -5.99
C TYR A 663 19.49 1.92 -6.11
N PRO A 664 18.82 2.82 -5.39
CA PRO A 664 19.08 4.26 -5.47
C PRO A 664 20.52 4.65 -5.15
N ARG A 665 21.15 5.33 -6.10
CA ARG A 665 22.30 6.22 -5.85
C ARG A 665 21.83 7.65 -5.92
N LEU A 666 22.35 8.51 -5.06
CA LEU A 666 21.88 9.88 -4.93
C LEU A 666 22.81 10.83 -5.69
N LEU A 667 22.32 11.35 -6.80
CA LEU A 667 22.97 12.43 -7.55
C LEU A 667 22.65 13.76 -6.88
N VAL A 668 23.67 14.41 -6.33
CA VAL A 668 23.57 15.73 -5.70
C VAL A 668 24.05 16.78 -6.69
N VAL A 669 23.18 17.74 -7.01
CA VAL A 669 23.47 18.84 -7.94
C VAL A 669 23.31 20.16 -7.20
N GLU A 670 24.35 20.99 -7.23
CA GLU A 670 24.36 22.35 -6.68
C GLU A 670 24.65 23.34 -7.81
N TRP A 671 23.87 24.42 -7.93
CA TRP A 671 24.00 25.41 -9.01
C TRP A 671 23.94 26.87 -8.52
#